data_AF-A0A9D1TPG3-F1
#
_entry.id   AF-A0A9D1TPG3-F1
#
_cell.length_a   1.000
_cell.length_b   1.000
_cell.length_c   1.000
_cell.angle_alpha   90.00
_cell.angle_beta   90.00
_cell.angle_gamma   90.00
#
_symmetry.space_group_name_H-M   'P 1'
#
loop_
_entity.id
_entity.type
_entity.pdbx_description
1 polymer ?
#
loop_
_entity_poly.entity_id
_entity_poly.type
_entity_poly.pdbx_seq_one_letter_code
_entity_poly.pdbx_strand_id
1 'polypeptide(L)'
;MTRLSRSRLFSLWVISALLFVLVGVQPAQAAGKTVLVLPFAVQAGPELPDGPRVVPQTIVEKLAARGFRPVAMQRANSLFQASGLKSIDLAAARELGVQAGADLVIYGAFTQKDRGFTMDTRLVPVSGASPVPARFERPSMSDFAEATTQLAARAEVALNPVQAQPAAAPAPAPAPERPASPQLVPMRLSTGGLADVQVRGLRNMDPEVVLMRMTIRKGDAPDANAINEEVKRLWEMGYFTDVQAHMEGNVLVFDVVEKPRIDNIIIEGADAIDQEDILAAMTTRKGNVLNEQTLAEDLQRITELYRKEGYYLAKPSYRIEDRPDRRGNLLFISIKEGNKLYITEVKVDGLKELDQDDMTKYMALRERGIFSWITGSGVLKEEYLERDTNAIAAYGLNEGYVDMQVGAPEVDYREDGIHIIFPVSEGPRYKINEVSFAGDVLDTQENMEKLVEIDEWKNENEYFSLTVMQEDAKRLQNYYNDMGYAYAEVDTRVVKPDDKPDTVNVCYVINKRQKIFIRRLLVEGNQKTRDNVILREMRLGDGDPYEGAKLRRSTERLNRLRYFSALDTELVPTESEDQVDLKVKVKEGNTGALMAGIGYSTYFDVGVNASIMERNLFGRGYQLALSGFFSWRRTSGTLTFNNPRVYDTDLSFGNDLYYLHDYWDSFTRDTIGDTIRFAYPIGEYTSVGVSYRLERYEIYDVDDNASPYITDYKGVNWTSAFGARITRDTTDDRDRPTRGTIARIWGEWGGGGLGGTDNFVKVVGDWQGFYSFNPTNTIHVRARLGAVFQNTGSRIPVFERFYVGGMDTVRGYSYRDASPRSTDPRYDNDVIGGDRMGVANFEYVWTFQKDMGLAIVPFFDIGFNYSSDDGQKLKFDFDENWVYSAGLELRWRSPMGDLRIAYGIPLKKDFDGERETGRLEFSMGQFF
;
A
#
# COMPACT_ATOMS: atom_id res chain seq x y z
N MET A 1 42.83 -19.44 -19.94
CA MET A 1 43.13 -18.05 -20.36
C MET A 1 43.12 -18.03 -21.87
N THR A 2 41.97 -17.76 -22.46
CA THR A 2 41.71 -17.91 -23.91
C THR A 2 40.83 -16.75 -24.37
N ARG A 3 41.15 -16.27 -25.57
CA ARG A 3 40.76 -15.00 -26.18
C ARG A 3 39.25 -14.72 -26.09
N LEU A 4 38.90 -13.64 -25.37
CA LEU A 4 37.59 -13.00 -25.44
C LEU A 4 37.43 -12.28 -26.80
N SER A 5 36.33 -12.56 -27.50
CA SER A 5 36.02 -11.93 -28.80
C SER A 5 35.63 -10.46 -28.63
N ARG A 6 35.89 -9.64 -29.66
CA ARG A 6 35.58 -8.20 -29.69
C ARG A 6 34.09 -7.89 -29.49
N SER A 7 33.17 -8.82 -29.74
CA SER A 7 31.72 -8.63 -29.55
C SER A 7 31.30 -8.60 -28.08
N ARG A 8 32.00 -9.32 -27.19
CA ARG A 8 31.74 -9.29 -25.72
C ARG A 8 32.18 -7.98 -25.07
N LEU A 9 33.18 -7.30 -25.64
CA LEU A 9 33.63 -5.99 -25.17
C LEU A 9 32.67 -4.86 -25.57
N PHE A 10 31.99 -4.98 -26.71
CA PHE A 10 31.02 -3.99 -27.18
C PHE A 10 29.73 -4.03 -26.35
N SER A 11 29.25 -5.23 -25.98
CA SER A 11 28.10 -5.43 -25.09
C SER A 11 28.36 -4.90 -23.67
N LEU A 12 29.56 -5.13 -23.11
CA LEU A 12 29.98 -4.54 -21.82
C LEU A 12 30.11 -3.01 -21.86
N TRP A 13 30.52 -2.43 -22.99
CA TRP A 13 30.62 -0.99 -23.19
C TRP A 13 29.26 -0.31 -23.37
N VAL A 14 28.32 -0.92 -24.10
CA VAL A 14 26.95 -0.38 -24.26
C VAL A 14 26.18 -0.45 -22.93
N ILE A 15 26.34 -1.54 -22.17
CA ILE A 15 25.75 -1.66 -20.81
C ILE A 15 26.38 -0.65 -19.84
N SER A 16 27.70 -0.43 -19.89
CA SER A 16 28.37 0.58 -19.04
C SER A 16 28.01 2.02 -19.45
N ALA A 17 27.81 2.30 -20.74
CA ALA A 17 27.41 3.61 -21.24
C ALA A 17 25.94 3.94 -20.91
N LEU A 18 25.03 2.97 -20.97
CA LEU A 18 23.64 3.14 -20.54
C LEU A 18 23.50 3.29 -19.01
N LEU A 19 24.37 2.63 -18.22
CA LEU A 19 24.45 2.83 -16.77
C LEU A 19 25.07 4.20 -16.39
N PHE A 20 25.98 4.75 -17.19
CA PHE A 20 26.57 6.08 -16.93
C PHE A 20 25.69 7.25 -17.38
N VAL A 21 24.84 7.08 -18.39
CA VAL A 21 23.93 8.15 -18.85
C VAL A 21 22.75 8.38 -17.88
N LEU A 22 22.45 7.43 -16.98
CA LEU A 22 21.43 7.59 -15.93
C LEU A 22 21.92 8.22 -14.61
N VAL A 23 23.23 8.48 -14.46
CA VAL A 23 23.80 9.13 -13.25
C VAL A 23 24.20 10.59 -13.52
N GLY A 24 24.01 11.09 -14.74
CA GLY A 24 24.52 12.38 -15.19
C GLY A 24 23.55 13.56 -15.25
N VAL A 25 22.30 13.44 -14.80
CA VAL A 25 21.39 14.61 -14.75
C VAL A 25 21.49 15.27 -13.39
N GLN A 26 22.48 16.16 -13.23
CA GLN A 26 22.41 17.16 -12.18
C GLN A 26 21.24 18.09 -12.50
N PRO A 27 20.21 18.20 -11.64
CA PRO A 27 19.20 19.24 -11.80
C PRO A 27 19.92 20.59 -11.68
N ALA A 28 19.56 21.51 -12.58
CA ALA A 28 20.03 22.88 -12.58
C ALA A 28 20.01 23.45 -11.16
N GLN A 29 21.17 23.94 -10.70
CA GLN A 29 21.35 24.53 -9.38
C GLN A 29 20.46 25.78 -9.23
N ALA A 30 19.33 25.62 -8.54
CA ALA A 30 18.66 26.73 -7.90
C ALA A 30 19.45 27.13 -6.64
N ALA A 31 19.71 28.43 -6.49
CA ALA A 31 20.58 29.05 -5.50
C ALA A 31 19.99 29.08 -4.07
N GLY A 32 19.57 27.92 -3.54
CA GLY A 32 19.12 27.77 -2.16
C GLY A 32 20.28 27.54 -1.17
N LYS A 33 20.18 28.10 0.03
CA LYS A 33 21.13 27.85 1.14
C LYS A 33 21.02 26.40 1.61
N THR A 34 22.17 25.77 1.90
CA THR A 34 22.23 24.35 2.27
C THR A 34 22.00 24.19 3.78
N VAL A 35 21.14 23.26 4.18
CA VAL A 35 20.81 23.03 5.61
C VAL A 35 21.07 21.58 6.01
N LEU A 36 21.79 21.36 7.10
CA LEU A 36 22.00 20.05 7.70
C LEU A 36 21.05 19.89 8.88
N VAL A 37 20.10 18.97 8.77
CA VAL A 37 19.26 18.55 9.90
C VAL A 37 19.89 17.30 10.48
N LEU A 38 20.42 17.40 11.70
CA LEU A 38 20.99 16.25 12.42
C LEU A 38 19.86 15.41 13.03
N PRO A 39 20.10 14.12 13.35
CA PRO A 39 19.12 13.30 14.06
C PRO A 39 18.62 13.99 15.33
N PHE A 40 17.29 14.12 15.46
CA PHE A 40 16.68 14.68 16.66
C PHE A 40 16.63 13.62 17.76
N ALA A 41 16.79 14.05 19.01
CA ALA A 41 16.42 13.22 20.15
C ALA A 41 14.90 13.20 20.26
N VAL A 42 14.26 12.15 19.72
CA VAL A 42 12.80 12.05 19.66
C VAL A 42 12.28 11.09 20.73
N GLN A 43 11.40 11.59 21.60
CA GLN A 43 10.55 10.83 22.51
C GLN A 43 9.12 10.96 22.01
N ALA A 44 8.69 10.03 21.16
CA ALA A 44 7.35 10.03 20.59
C ALA A 44 6.39 9.13 21.40
N GLY A 45 5.11 9.51 21.42
CA GLY A 45 4.03 8.72 22.01
C GLY A 45 3.34 7.85 20.95
N PRO A 46 2.28 7.11 21.32
CA PRO A 46 1.60 6.16 20.44
C PRO A 46 0.96 6.79 19.19
N GLU A 47 0.73 8.11 19.17
CA GLU A 47 0.21 8.82 17.99
C GLU A 47 1.30 9.08 16.92
N LEU A 48 2.58 8.87 17.22
CA LEU A 48 3.70 9.06 16.30
C LEU A 48 4.75 7.92 16.41
N PRO A 49 4.38 6.67 16.09
CA PRO A 49 5.22 5.48 16.33
C PRO A 49 6.59 5.51 15.61
N ASP A 50 6.69 6.21 14.48
CA ASP A 50 7.95 6.39 13.73
C ASP A 50 8.64 7.74 14.02
N GLY A 51 8.39 8.37 15.18
CA GLY A 51 8.84 9.73 15.52
C GLY A 51 10.31 10.06 15.21
N PRO A 52 11.31 9.21 15.56
CA PRO A 52 12.71 9.45 15.25
C PRO A 52 13.03 9.62 13.75
N ARG A 53 12.20 9.02 12.87
CA ARG A 53 12.28 9.19 11.42
C ARG A 53 11.41 10.33 10.94
N VAL A 54 10.16 10.40 11.42
CA VAL A 54 9.15 11.35 10.95
C VAL A 54 9.51 12.79 11.32
N VAL A 55 9.97 13.05 12.55
CA VAL A 55 10.24 14.43 13.01
C VAL A 55 11.34 15.12 12.21
N PRO A 56 12.55 14.55 12.05
CA PRO A 56 13.58 15.15 11.19
C PRO A 56 13.13 15.26 9.73
N GLN A 57 12.38 14.26 9.24
CA GLN A 57 11.91 14.25 7.86
C GLN A 57 10.88 15.36 7.58
N THR A 58 9.91 15.59 8.47
CA THR A 58 8.95 16.69 8.34
C THR A 58 9.65 18.05 8.41
N ILE A 59 10.68 18.21 9.27
CA ILE A 59 11.49 19.44 9.32
C ILE A 59 12.22 19.67 7.99
N VAL A 60 12.85 18.62 7.44
CA VAL A 60 13.52 18.65 6.13
C VAL A 60 12.54 19.02 5.02
N GLU A 61 11.34 18.45 5.03
CA GLU A 61 10.27 18.74 4.05
C GLU A 61 9.82 20.21 4.12
N LYS A 62 9.60 20.75 5.33
CA LYS A 62 9.21 22.17 5.50
C LYS A 62 10.33 23.15 5.13
N LEU A 63 11.60 22.79 5.39
CA LEU A 63 12.75 23.57 4.94
C LEU A 63 12.88 23.55 3.42
N ALA A 64 12.72 22.39 2.78
CA ALA A 64 12.74 22.27 1.32
C ALA A 64 11.61 23.08 0.67
N ALA A 65 10.40 23.05 1.24
CA ALA A 65 9.26 23.85 0.79
C ALA A 65 9.50 25.38 0.91
N ARG A 66 10.46 25.80 1.74
CA ARG A 66 10.90 27.20 1.93
C ARG A 66 12.13 27.57 1.10
N GLY A 67 12.59 26.69 0.19
CA GLY A 67 13.71 26.96 -0.71
C GLY A 67 15.10 26.61 -0.18
N PHE A 68 15.20 25.95 0.98
CA PHE A 68 16.47 25.39 1.47
C PHE A 68 16.85 24.13 0.70
N ARG A 69 18.15 23.85 0.63
CA ARG A 69 18.70 22.60 0.10
C ARG A 69 19.11 21.68 1.27
N PRO A 70 18.23 20.79 1.75
CA PRO A 70 18.59 19.90 2.85
C PRO A 70 19.65 18.89 2.42
N VAL A 71 20.63 18.65 3.30
CA VAL A 71 21.58 17.54 3.15
C VAL A 71 20.81 16.22 3.28
N ALA A 72 21.04 15.28 2.36
CA ALA A 72 20.35 13.99 2.36
C ALA A 72 20.48 13.29 3.73
N MET A 73 19.37 12.79 4.28
CA MET A 73 19.31 12.20 5.63
C MET A 73 20.30 11.05 5.81
N GLN A 74 20.53 10.22 4.79
CA GLN A 74 21.56 9.16 4.83
C GLN A 74 22.96 9.73 5.07
N ARG A 75 23.29 10.84 4.40
CA ARG A 75 24.56 11.54 4.60
C ARG A 75 24.62 12.20 5.98
N ALA A 76 23.56 12.87 6.43
CA ALA A 76 23.48 13.45 7.77
C ALA A 76 23.67 12.40 8.87
N ASN A 77 23.02 11.24 8.74
CA ASN A 77 23.16 10.11 9.66
C ASN A 77 24.58 9.53 9.61
N SER A 78 25.17 9.36 8.43
CA SER A 78 26.54 8.84 8.30
C SER A 78 27.58 9.77 8.94
N LEU A 79 27.43 11.10 8.78
CA LEU A 79 28.32 12.10 9.39
C LEU A 79 28.15 12.10 10.92
N PHE A 80 26.91 12.03 11.40
CA PHE A 80 26.64 11.95 12.83
C PHE A 80 27.21 10.67 13.46
N GLN A 81 27.00 9.50 12.85
CA GLN A 81 27.53 8.22 13.32
C GLN A 81 29.07 8.18 13.27
N ALA A 82 29.68 8.68 12.20
CA ALA A 82 31.14 8.74 12.07
C ALA A 82 31.80 9.67 13.11
N SER A 83 31.06 10.63 13.66
CA SER A 83 31.58 11.53 14.71
C SER A 83 31.75 10.86 16.08
N GLY A 84 31.04 9.74 16.34
CA GLY A 84 31.07 9.05 17.63
C GLY A 84 30.56 9.88 18.83
N LEU A 85 29.90 11.01 18.57
CA LEU A 85 29.46 11.96 19.61
C LEU A 85 28.16 11.51 20.28
N LYS A 86 28.15 11.48 21.62
CA LYS A 86 26.96 11.17 22.43
C LYS A 86 25.99 12.36 22.61
N SER A 87 26.45 13.58 22.32
CA SER A 87 25.66 14.81 22.37
C SER A 87 26.24 15.86 21.43
N ILE A 88 25.39 16.68 20.81
CA ILE A 88 25.81 17.74 19.89
C ILE A 88 25.98 19.06 20.68
N ASP A 89 27.23 19.47 20.89
CA ASP A 89 27.54 20.82 21.33
C ASP A 89 27.65 21.79 20.14
N LEU A 90 27.85 23.09 20.42
CA LEU A 90 27.91 24.12 19.39
C LEU A 90 29.11 23.94 18.44
N ALA A 91 30.24 23.46 18.95
CA ALA A 91 31.46 23.29 18.16
C ALA A 91 31.31 22.11 17.20
N ALA A 92 30.83 20.97 17.71
CA ALA A 92 30.52 19.78 16.94
C ALA A 92 29.46 20.05 15.85
N ALA A 93 28.41 20.82 16.17
CA ALA A 93 27.40 21.18 15.18
C ALA A 93 28.01 21.93 14.00
N ARG A 94 28.89 22.91 14.24
CA ARG A 94 29.56 23.68 13.18
C ARG A 94 30.50 22.82 12.35
N GLU A 95 31.26 21.93 13.00
CA GLU A 95 32.16 21.01 12.31
C GLU A 95 31.41 20.06 11.37
N LEU A 96 30.33 19.45 11.85
CA LEU A 96 29.45 18.62 11.02
C LEU A 96 28.81 19.43 9.88
N GLY A 97 28.46 20.68 10.13
CA GLY A 97 28.00 21.62 9.10
C GLY A 97 29.02 21.85 7.99
N VAL A 98 30.29 22.06 8.35
CA VAL A 98 31.40 22.21 7.38
C VAL A 98 31.61 20.94 6.57
N GLN A 99 31.64 19.77 7.22
CA GLN A 99 31.80 18.47 6.54
C GLN A 99 30.63 18.14 5.59
N ALA A 100 29.43 18.61 5.94
CA ALA A 100 28.23 18.44 5.12
C ALA A 100 28.11 19.48 3.99
N GLY A 101 28.92 20.55 4.00
CA GLY A 101 28.77 21.69 3.09
C GLY A 101 27.50 22.51 3.33
N ALA A 102 27.01 22.56 4.58
CA ALA A 102 25.81 23.28 4.96
C ALA A 102 26.12 24.74 5.39
N ASP A 103 25.20 25.65 5.13
CA ASP A 103 25.20 27.03 5.65
C ASP A 103 24.60 27.09 7.07
N LEU A 104 23.68 26.18 7.40
CA LEU A 104 22.95 26.11 8.67
C LEU A 104 22.85 24.67 9.18
N VAL A 105 23.01 24.47 10.48
CA VAL A 105 22.80 23.18 11.14
C VAL A 105 21.63 23.28 12.11
N ILE A 106 20.69 22.33 12.04
CA ILE A 106 19.53 22.25 12.92
C ILE A 106 19.60 20.93 13.68
N TYR A 107 19.54 21.02 15.00
CA TYR A 107 19.46 19.87 15.89
C TYR A 107 18.60 20.20 17.10
N GLY A 108 18.05 19.18 17.75
CA GLY A 108 17.13 19.41 18.86
C GLY A 108 16.57 18.13 19.46
N ALA A 109 15.64 18.33 20.38
CA ALA A 109 14.84 17.28 20.98
C ALA A 109 13.35 17.52 20.67
N PHE A 110 12.62 16.43 20.49
CA PHE A 110 11.17 16.43 20.37
C PHE A 110 10.61 15.48 21.42
N THR A 111 9.69 15.94 22.24
CA THR A 111 9.03 15.14 23.27
C THR A 111 7.52 15.30 23.11
N GLN A 112 6.82 14.21 22.78
CA GLN A 112 5.38 14.15 22.85
C GLN A 112 4.96 14.01 24.32
N LYS A 113 4.01 14.84 24.75
CA LYS A 113 3.46 14.84 26.11
C LYS A 113 1.93 14.84 26.01
N ASP A 114 1.30 13.77 26.48
CA ASP A 114 -0.14 13.55 26.35
C ASP A 114 -0.58 13.66 24.88
N ARG A 115 -1.58 14.51 24.57
CA ARG A 115 -2.02 14.82 23.20
C ARG A 115 -1.14 15.86 22.48
N GLY A 116 -0.19 16.48 23.17
CA GLY A 116 0.62 17.60 22.68
C GLY A 116 2.11 17.26 22.52
N PHE A 117 2.93 18.27 22.20
CA PHE A 117 4.38 18.09 22.08
C PHE A 117 5.18 19.32 22.50
N THR A 118 6.42 19.08 22.90
CA THR A 118 7.48 20.09 23.04
C THR A 118 8.59 19.79 22.03
N MET A 119 9.04 20.80 21.30
CA MET A 119 10.14 20.72 20.34
C MET A 119 11.17 21.80 20.66
N ASP A 120 12.31 21.39 21.21
CA ASP A 120 13.43 22.24 21.58
C ASP A 120 14.55 22.14 20.55
N THR A 121 14.72 23.17 19.73
CA THR A 121 15.67 23.18 18.62
C THR A 121 16.70 24.29 18.72
N ARG A 122 17.87 24.06 18.12
CA ARG A 122 18.90 25.06 17.91
C ARG A 122 19.23 25.15 16.43
N LEU A 123 19.22 26.36 15.91
CA LEU A 123 19.64 26.70 14.56
C LEU A 123 21.03 27.32 14.66
N VAL A 124 22.03 26.67 14.07
CA VAL A 124 23.44 27.03 14.19
C VAL A 124 23.98 27.42 12.82
N PRO A 125 24.17 28.73 12.54
CA PRO A 125 24.83 29.16 11.32
C PRO A 125 26.29 28.68 11.30
N VAL A 126 26.69 28.06 10.19
CA VAL A 126 28.06 27.55 10.00
C VAL A 126 29.06 28.70 9.83
N SER A 127 28.57 29.87 9.40
CA SER A 127 29.34 31.13 9.27
C SER A 127 29.88 31.70 10.59
N GLY A 128 29.55 31.11 11.74
CA GLY A 128 30.05 31.54 13.05
C GLY A 128 29.13 32.49 13.82
N ALA A 129 27.97 32.87 13.26
CA ALA A 129 26.97 33.65 13.96
C ALA A 129 26.39 32.91 15.18
N SER A 130 25.84 33.67 16.14
CA SER A 130 25.26 33.11 17.37
C SER A 130 24.12 32.13 17.06
N PRO A 131 24.06 30.98 17.74
CA PRO A 131 22.98 30.02 17.56
C PRO A 131 21.64 30.62 17.99
N VAL A 132 20.59 30.36 17.22
CA VAL A 132 19.23 30.81 17.50
C VAL A 132 18.43 29.65 18.12
N PRO A 133 17.97 29.75 19.38
CA PRO A 133 17.09 28.76 19.96
C PRO A 133 15.67 28.90 19.41
N ALA A 134 15.00 27.78 19.13
CA ALA A 134 13.59 27.75 18.81
C ALA A 134 12.89 26.62 19.55
N ARG A 135 12.06 27.02 20.53
CA ARG A 135 11.22 26.13 21.33
C ARG A 135 9.77 26.28 20.92
N PHE A 136 9.08 25.16 20.73
CA PHE A 136 7.65 25.09 20.47
C PHE A 136 7.02 24.17 21.51
N GLU A 137 5.93 24.62 22.12
CA GLU A 137 5.12 23.82 23.03
C GLU A 137 3.67 23.96 22.55
N ARG A 138 3.05 22.81 22.25
CA ARG A 138 1.71 22.74 21.66
C ARG A 138 0.86 21.70 22.38
N PRO A 139 -0.42 22.00 22.63
CA PRO A 139 -1.32 21.09 23.34
C PRO A 139 -1.80 19.91 22.48
N SER A 140 -1.59 19.96 21.15
CA SER A 140 -2.06 18.96 20.19
C SER A 140 -1.00 18.57 19.15
N MET A 141 -0.95 17.29 18.77
CA MET A 141 -0.14 16.77 17.66
C MET A 141 -0.59 17.31 16.29
N SER A 142 -1.84 17.76 16.15
CA SER A 142 -2.31 18.47 14.94
C SER A 142 -1.48 19.72 14.62
N ASP A 143 -0.88 20.33 15.64
CA ASP A 143 -0.14 21.60 15.51
C ASP A 143 1.33 21.36 15.09
N PHE A 144 1.75 20.11 14.92
CA PHE A 144 3.12 19.75 14.57
C PHE A 144 3.54 20.29 13.20
N ALA A 145 2.63 20.24 12.23
CA ALA A 145 2.85 20.80 10.90
C ALA A 145 3.04 22.33 10.93
N GLU A 146 2.34 23.02 11.84
CA GLU A 146 2.48 24.46 12.03
C GLU A 146 3.82 24.79 12.71
N ALA A 147 4.19 24.07 13.77
CA ALA A 147 5.46 24.30 14.48
C ALA A 147 6.69 24.07 13.59
N THR A 148 6.67 23.04 12.75
CA THR A 148 7.74 22.78 11.76
C THR A 148 7.78 23.87 10.67
N THR A 149 6.63 24.41 10.29
CA THR A 149 6.55 25.57 9.38
C THR A 149 7.12 26.84 10.02
N GLN A 150 6.84 27.09 11.31
CA GLN A 150 7.42 28.21 12.06
C GLN A 150 8.94 28.03 12.28
N LEU A 151 9.42 26.81 12.51
CA LEU A 151 10.85 26.49 12.59
C LEU A 151 11.58 26.80 11.27
N ALA A 152 11.00 26.40 10.14
CA ALA A 152 11.56 26.71 8.83
C ALA A 152 11.61 28.23 8.55
N ALA A 153 10.62 29.00 9.02
CA ALA A 153 10.67 30.46 8.97
C ALA A 153 11.81 31.05 9.81
N ARG A 154 12.08 30.49 11.01
CA ARG A 154 13.21 30.92 11.86
C ARG A 154 14.57 30.57 11.26
N ALA A 155 14.66 29.51 10.46
CA ALA A 155 15.89 29.15 9.73
C ALA A 155 16.31 30.21 8.71
N GLU A 156 15.34 30.85 8.07
CA GLU A 156 15.56 31.97 7.14
C GLU A 156 16.12 33.20 7.85
N VAL A 157 15.55 33.54 9.01
CA VAL A 157 16.03 34.64 9.87
C VAL A 157 17.41 34.35 10.45
N ALA A 158 17.70 33.10 10.84
CA ALA A 158 18.98 32.70 11.42
C ALA A 158 20.17 32.88 10.46
N LEU A 159 19.92 32.83 9.15
CA LEU A 159 20.95 33.05 8.11
C LEU A 159 21.07 34.51 7.66
N ASN A 160 20.07 35.35 7.96
CA ASN A 160 20.03 36.78 7.62
C ASN A 160 19.59 37.63 8.84
N PRO A 161 20.47 37.88 9.82
CA PRO A 161 20.11 38.45 11.12
C PRO A 161 19.75 39.96 11.13
N VAL A 162 19.51 40.60 9.97
CA VAL A 162 19.36 42.07 9.88
C VAL A 162 17.91 42.56 10.14
N GLN A 163 16.94 41.69 10.42
CA GLN A 163 15.57 42.14 10.69
C GLN A 163 14.91 41.40 11.87
N ALA A 164 15.02 41.96 13.07
CA ALA A 164 14.09 41.71 14.18
C ALA A 164 14.12 42.87 15.19
N GLN A 165 12.98 43.57 15.35
CA GLN A 165 12.68 44.46 16.48
C GLN A 165 11.58 43.81 17.35
N PRO A 166 11.55 44.05 18.68
CA PRO A 166 10.68 43.33 19.60
C PRO A 166 9.31 44.01 19.77
N ALA A 167 8.24 43.21 19.91
CA ALA A 167 6.92 43.67 20.34
C ALA A 167 6.41 42.87 21.54
N ALA A 168 5.78 43.58 22.46
CA ALA A 168 5.40 43.20 23.82
C ALA A 168 4.11 42.36 23.91
N ALA A 169 3.93 41.70 25.06
CA ALA A 169 2.74 40.95 25.47
C ALA A 169 1.71 41.82 26.21
N PRO A 170 0.42 41.42 26.25
CA PRO A 170 -0.20 41.22 27.56
C PRO A 170 -1.20 40.03 27.69
N ALA A 171 -1.16 39.45 28.91
CA ALA A 171 -2.15 38.83 29.81
C ALA A 171 -3.38 38.03 29.31
N PRO A 172 -3.72 36.96 30.05
CA PRO A 172 -5.12 36.65 30.34
C PRO A 172 -5.43 36.31 31.83
N ALA A 173 -6.70 36.45 32.18
CA ALA A 173 -7.42 35.85 33.32
C ALA A 173 -8.87 35.57 32.84
N PRO A 174 -9.74 34.81 33.55
CA PRO A 174 -9.53 33.76 34.58
C PRO A 174 -10.34 32.46 34.28
N ALA A 175 -10.19 31.41 35.09
CA ALA A 175 -11.18 30.31 35.21
C ALA A 175 -11.12 29.61 36.60
N PRO A 176 -12.19 28.91 37.05
CA PRO A 176 -12.55 28.74 38.46
C PRO A 176 -12.23 27.38 39.12
N GLU A 177 -12.39 27.40 40.45
CA GLU A 177 -12.77 26.36 41.43
C GLU A 177 -11.87 25.13 41.79
N ARG A 178 -11.87 24.86 43.11
CA ARG A 178 -11.02 23.92 43.89
C ARG A 178 -11.60 22.49 43.94
N PRO A 179 -10.81 21.51 44.44
CA PRO A 179 -11.06 21.11 45.83
C PRO A 179 -9.81 20.83 46.71
N ALA A 180 -10.12 20.87 48.02
CA ALA A 180 -9.47 20.34 49.24
C ALA A 180 -8.02 20.74 49.60
N SER A 181 -7.90 21.30 50.80
CA SER A 181 -6.68 21.80 51.45
C SER A 181 -6.17 20.83 52.53
N PRO A 182 -4.85 20.72 52.78
CA PRO A 182 -4.31 20.11 54.00
C PRO A 182 -4.38 21.07 55.20
N GLN A 183 -4.30 20.48 56.39
CA GLN A 183 -4.61 21.07 57.71
C GLN A 183 -3.64 22.16 58.18
N LEU A 184 -4.18 23.09 58.99
CA LEU A 184 -3.53 24.26 59.58
C LEU A 184 -2.65 23.91 60.80
N VAL A 185 -1.45 24.49 60.84
CA VAL A 185 -0.61 24.60 62.06
C VAL A 185 -0.58 26.07 62.50
N PRO A 186 -0.78 26.39 63.79
CA PRO A 186 -0.73 27.77 64.26
C PRO A 186 0.72 28.20 64.53
N MET A 187 1.15 29.31 63.93
CA MET A 187 2.45 29.92 64.24
C MET A 187 2.30 31.41 64.53
N ARG A 188 2.91 31.85 65.64
CA ARG A 188 2.97 33.26 66.05
C ARG A 188 4.03 33.98 65.20
N LEU A 189 3.61 34.93 64.38
CA LEU A 189 4.51 35.80 63.61
C LEU A 189 5.18 36.83 64.53
N SER A 190 6.51 36.90 64.46
CA SER A 190 7.28 38.04 64.97
C SER A 190 7.20 39.18 63.96
N THR A 191 7.22 40.43 64.43
CA THR A 191 7.02 41.67 63.65
C THR A 191 8.24 42.06 62.80
N GLY A 192 8.70 41.16 61.93
CA GLY A 192 9.77 41.38 60.94
C GLY A 192 9.75 40.31 59.84
N GLY A 193 10.10 40.67 58.60
CA GLY A 193 10.15 39.73 57.47
C GLY A 193 11.15 38.59 57.68
N LEU A 194 10.96 37.48 56.96
CA LEU A 194 11.76 36.25 57.07
C LEU A 194 13.25 36.54 56.94
N ALA A 195 14.04 36.08 57.91
CA ALA A 195 15.51 36.20 57.87
C ALA A 195 16.13 35.27 56.82
N ASP A 196 15.49 34.13 56.56
CA ASP A 196 15.90 33.13 55.58
C ASP A 196 14.76 32.14 55.26
N VAL A 197 14.89 31.40 54.14
CA VAL A 197 13.99 30.28 53.78
C VAL A 197 14.86 29.07 53.43
N GLN A 198 14.59 27.92 54.05
CA GLN A 198 15.40 26.71 53.88
C GLN A 198 14.54 25.52 53.48
N VAL A 199 15.12 24.63 52.66
CA VAL A 199 14.53 23.33 52.32
C VAL A 199 15.47 22.23 52.82
N ARG A 200 14.96 21.30 53.62
CA ARG A 200 15.70 20.21 54.27
C ARG A 200 15.11 18.86 53.88
N GLY A 201 15.92 17.81 53.91
CA GLY A 201 15.50 16.45 53.55
C GLY A 201 15.68 16.08 52.06
N LEU A 202 16.23 16.99 51.26
CA LEU A 202 16.71 16.70 49.90
C LEU A 202 17.93 15.78 49.94
N ARG A 203 17.95 14.77 49.06
CA ARG A 203 19.07 13.81 48.93
C ARG A 203 19.81 14.00 47.62
N ASN A 204 19.11 14.24 46.51
CA ASN A 204 19.70 14.37 45.18
C ASN A 204 19.47 15.74 44.54
N MET A 205 18.39 16.45 44.88
CA MET A 205 18.13 17.79 44.37
C MET A 205 18.88 18.88 45.14
N ASP A 206 19.35 19.89 44.43
CA ASP A 206 19.94 21.08 45.04
C ASP A 206 18.84 21.92 45.72
N PRO A 207 19.00 22.29 47.01
CA PRO A 207 18.07 23.17 47.72
C PRO A 207 17.75 24.46 46.95
N GLU A 208 18.71 25.04 46.22
CA GLU A 208 18.48 26.26 45.44
C GLU A 208 17.48 26.05 44.30
N VAL A 209 17.41 24.85 43.70
CA VAL A 209 16.46 24.54 42.61
C VAL A 209 15.03 24.52 43.13
N VAL A 210 14.83 24.05 44.37
CA VAL A 210 13.52 24.05 45.02
C VAL A 210 13.13 25.48 45.41
N LEU A 211 14.07 26.22 46.01
CA LEU A 211 13.88 27.63 46.40
C LEU A 211 13.54 28.53 45.20
N MET A 212 14.12 28.29 44.01
CA MET A 212 13.80 29.03 42.78
C MET A 212 12.36 28.83 42.29
N ARG A 213 11.70 27.72 42.68
CA ARG A 213 10.32 27.39 42.30
C ARG A 213 9.29 27.85 43.32
N MET A 214 9.75 28.28 44.49
CA MET A 214 8.91 28.81 45.54
C MET A 214 8.57 30.28 45.30
N THR A 215 7.39 30.69 45.75
CA THR A 215 6.94 32.08 45.73
C THR A 215 7.41 32.87 46.95
N ILE A 216 7.51 32.23 48.11
CA ILE A 216 8.02 32.84 49.36
C ILE A 216 9.55 32.96 49.32
N ARG A 217 10.06 34.16 49.62
CA ARG A 217 11.49 34.49 49.64
C ARG A 217 11.92 35.12 50.96
N LYS A 218 13.23 35.17 51.16
CA LYS A 218 13.86 35.93 52.24
C LYS A 218 13.42 37.40 52.20
N GLY A 219 12.96 37.91 53.34
CA GLY A 219 12.41 39.26 53.50
C GLY A 219 10.88 39.33 53.46
N ASP A 220 10.21 38.28 52.97
CA ASP A 220 8.74 38.24 52.92
C ASP A 220 8.15 38.04 54.32
N ALA A 221 6.89 38.46 54.53
CA ALA A 221 6.12 38.20 55.75
C ALA A 221 4.88 37.35 55.40
N PRO A 222 5.05 36.07 55.01
CA PRO A 222 3.94 35.23 54.59
C PRO A 222 3.00 34.90 55.77
N ASP A 223 1.70 34.89 55.49
CA ASP A 223 0.70 34.39 56.43
C ASP A 223 0.55 32.86 56.31
N ALA A 224 -0.26 32.26 57.19
CA ALA A 224 -0.47 30.81 57.20
C ALA A 224 -1.07 30.26 55.89
N ASN A 225 -1.84 31.07 55.15
CA ASN A 225 -2.41 30.65 53.88
C ASN A 225 -1.34 30.61 52.79
N ALA A 226 -0.46 31.61 52.74
CA ALA A 226 0.66 31.65 51.81
C ALA A 226 1.62 30.48 52.03
N ILE A 227 1.90 30.11 53.28
CA ILE A 227 2.74 28.94 53.60
C ILE A 227 2.06 27.64 53.13
N ASN A 228 0.75 27.47 53.35
CA ASN A 228 0.02 26.30 52.90
C ASN A 228 -0.07 26.18 51.37
N GLU A 229 -0.25 27.30 50.66
CA GLU A 229 -0.19 27.33 49.20
C GLU A 229 1.21 26.96 48.69
N GLU A 230 2.26 27.35 49.41
CA GLU A 230 3.64 26.96 49.08
C GLU A 230 3.89 25.46 49.32
N VAL A 231 3.41 24.89 50.44
CA VAL A 231 3.46 23.44 50.71
C VAL A 231 2.74 22.67 49.60
N LYS A 232 1.54 23.13 49.23
CA LYS A 232 0.77 22.52 48.13
C LYS A 232 1.51 22.62 46.80
N ARG A 233 2.11 23.78 46.49
CA ARG A 233 2.94 23.97 45.29
C ARG A 233 4.10 22.99 45.25
N LEU A 234 4.84 22.85 46.36
CA LEU A 234 5.96 21.91 46.46
C LEU A 234 5.50 20.45 46.30
N TRP A 235 4.36 20.07 46.86
CA TRP A 235 3.77 18.75 46.66
C TRP A 235 3.37 18.50 45.19
N GLU A 236 2.73 19.48 44.54
CA GLU A 236 2.30 19.43 43.14
C GLU A 236 3.48 19.36 42.15
N MET A 237 4.70 19.71 42.57
CA MET A 237 5.91 19.46 41.77
C MET A 237 6.17 17.96 41.55
N GLY A 238 5.55 17.08 42.35
CA GLY A 238 5.60 15.63 42.16
C GLY A 238 6.90 14.95 42.58
N TYR A 239 7.88 15.71 43.07
CA TYR A 239 9.23 15.23 43.46
C TYR A 239 9.34 14.72 44.89
N PHE A 240 8.31 14.92 45.72
CA PHE A 240 8.35 14.60 47.14
C PHE A 240 7.22 13.63 47.53
N THR A 241 7.50 12.72 48.46
CA THR A 241 6.49 11.86 49.10
C THR A 241 5.89 12.49 50.35
N ASP A 242 6.57 13.48 50.94
CA ASP A 242 6.11 14.27 52.07
C ASP A 242 6.68 15.69 52.00
N VAL A 243 5.89 16.70 52.38
CA VAL A 243 6.28 18.12 52.44
C VAL A 243 5.63 18.75 53.68
N GLN A 244 6.46 19.20 54.62
CA GLN A 244 6.04 19.87 55.84
C GLN A 244 6.73 21.23 55.96
N ALA A 245 6.10 22.19 56.64
CA ALA A 245 6.67 23.52 56.85
C ALA A 245 6.54 23.96 58.31
N HIS A 246 7.61 24.49 58.88
CA HIS A 246 7.65 25.05 60.23
C HIS A 246 8.63 26.23 60.32
N MET A 247 8.44 27.10 61.31
CA MET A 247 9.36 28.21 61.61
C MET A 247 10.36 27.83 62.71
N GLU A 248 11.64 28.10 62.45
CA GLU A 248 12.72 28.07 63.43
C GLU A 248 13.18 29.52 63.69
N GLY A 249 12.62 30.15 64.73
CA GLY A 249 12.86 31.58 65.00
C GLY A 249 12.25 32.46 63.91
N ASN A 250 13.09 33.10 63.08
CA ASN A 250 12.67 33.93 61.95
C ASN A 250 13.03 33.31 60.58
N VAL A 251 13.28 31.99 60.55
CA VAL A 251 13.58 31.20 59.34
C VAL A 251 12.43 30.24 59.07
N LEU A 252 11.91 30.23 57.84
CA LEU A 252 10.90 29.27 57.40
C LEU A 252 11.59 28.04 56.81
N VAL A 253 11.34 26.87 57.39
CA VAL A 253 11.97 25.59 56.99
C VAL A 253 10.91 24.69 56.39
N PHE A 254 11.20 24.14 55.20
CA PHE A 254 10.41 23.11 54.55
C PHE A 254 11.15 21.77 54.66
N ASP A 255 10.61 20.83 55.44
CA ASP A 255 11.11 19.45 55.50
C ASP A 255 10.41 18.63 54.40
N VAL A 256 11.20 18.04 53.51
CA VAL A 256 10.71 17.25 52.38
C VAL A 256 11.33 15.86 52.35
N VAL A 257 10.56 14.86 51.91
CA VAL A 257 11.09 13.53 51.62
C VAL A 257 11.10 13.34 50.10
N GLU A 258 12.30 13.37 49.52
CA GLU A 258 12.49 13.25 48.06
C GLU A 258 12.11 11.84 47.57
N LYS A 259 11.31 11.77 46.51
CA LYS A 259 11.00 10.52 45.82
C LYS A 259 12.25 9.92 45.18
N PRO A 260 12.33 8.58 45.09
CA PRO A 260 13.46 7.91 44.47
C PRO A 260 13.59 8.30 42.99
N ARG A 261 14.79 8.71 42.58
CA ARG A 261 15.12 9.01 41.19
C ARG A 261 15.71 7.78 40.52
N ILE A 262 15.24 7.47 39.32
CA ILE A 262 15.67 6.28 38.57
C ILE A 262 16.99 6.60 37.86
N ASP A 263 18.09 5.99 38.28
CA ASP A 263 19.39 6.10 37.59
C ASP A 263 19.46 5.15 36.40
N ASN A 264 18.89 3.95 36.51
CA ASN A 264 18.87 3.02 35.39
C ASN A 264 17.64 2.12 35.47
N ILE A 265 17.17 1.67 34.31
CA ILE A 265 16.14 0.63 34.20
C ILE A 265 16.83 -0.63 33.70
N ILE A 266 16.60 -1.74 34.37
CA ILE A 266 17.13 -3.06 34.01
C ILE A 266 15.93 -3.96 33.75
N ILE A 267 15.90 -4.59 32.58
CA ILE A 267 14.86 -5.56 32.23
C ILE A 267 15.43 -6.96 32.46
N GLU A 268 14.71 -7.77 33.22
CA GLU A 268 15.06 -9.14 33.57
C GLU A 268 13.96 -10.09 33.09
N GLY A 269 14.35 -11.23 32.52
CA GLY A 269 13.39 -12.24 32.03
C GLY A 269 12.67 -11.84 30.74
N ALA A 270 13.25 -10.93 29.95
CA ALA A 270 12.79 -10.61 28.60
C ALA A 270 13.64 -11.33 27.55
N ASP A 271 13.23 -12.53 27.19
CA ASP A 271 13.89 -13.36 26.15
C ASP A 271 13.07 -13.36 24.85
N ALA A 272 11.75 -13.18 24.93
CA ALA A 272 10.83 -13.25 23.80
C ALA A 272 10.68 -11.93 23.02
N ILE A 273 10.87 -10.79 23.69
CA ILE A 273 10.73 -9.45 23.12
C ILE A 273 12.00 -8.66 23.46
N ASP A 274 12.51 -7.93 22.48
CA ASP A 274 13.71 -7.12 22.65
C ASP A 274 13.53 -6.09 23.76
N GLN A 275 14.52 -5.98 24.65
CA GLN A 275 14.48 -5.06 25.79
C GLN A 275 14.29 -3.60 25.35
N GLU A 276 14.78 -3.25 24.16
CA GLU A 276 14.62 -1.92 23.57
C GLU A 276 13.14 -1.60 23.27
N ASP A 277 12.37 -2.57 22.79
CA ASP A 277 10.93 -2.41 22.50
C ASP A 277 10.11 -2.28 23.79
N ILE A 278 10.48 -3.07 24.82
CA ILE A 278 9.87 -2.97 26.16
C ILE A 278 10.15 -1.59 26.75
N LEU A 279 11.40 -1.11 26.68
CA LEU A 279 11.74 0.24 27.10
C LEU A 279 10.97 1.27 26.28
N ALA A 280 10.89 1.14 24.96
CA ALA A 280 10.17 2.08 24.10
C ALA A 280 8.68 2.20 24.50
N ALA A 281 8.03 1.09 24.85
CA ALA A 281 6.63 1.04 25.28
C ALA A 281 6.37 1.69 26.67
N MET A 282 7.38 1.73 27.54
CA MET A 282 7.27 2.39 28.85
C MET A 282 7.29 3.92 28.72
N THR A 283 6.65 4.62 29.65
CA THR A 283 6.75 6.09 29.85
C THR A 283 7.85 6.42 30.85
N THR A 284 8.13 5.53 31.79
CA THR A 284 9.23 5.68 32.75
C THR A 284 10.57 5.62 32.03
N ARG A 285 11.43 6.60 32.32
CA ARG A 285 12.75 6.76 31.70
C ARG A 285 13.83 6.95 32.74
N LYS A 286 15.07 6.61 32.38
CA LYS A 286 16.26 6.98 33.15
C LYS A 286 16.27 8.49 33.41
N GLY A 287 16.50 8.86 34.66
CA GLY A 287 16.55 10.25 35.12
C GLY A 287 15.22 10.78 35.66
N ASN A 288 14.09 10.09 35.41
CA ASN A 288 12.79 10.46 35.96
C ASN A 288 12.73 10.18 37.47
N VAL A 289 11.87 10.93 38.15
CA VAL A 289 11.45 10.60 39.51
C VAL A 289 10.38 9.52 39.42
N LEU A 290 10.47 8.52 40.29
CA LEU A 290 9.53 7.41 40.32
C LEU A 290 8.12 7.90 40.59
N ASN A 291 7.19 7.53 39.71
CA ASN A 291 5.76 7.72 39.89
C ASN A 291 5.09 6.35 39.83
N GLU A 292 4.44 5.93 40.92
CA GLU A 292 3.81 4.61 41.03
C GLU A 292 2.64 4.42 40.04
N GLN A 293 1.89 5.49 39.75
CA GLN A 293 0.79 5.44 38.78
C GLN A 293 1.33 5.23 37.35
N THR A 294 2.35 5.99 36.97
CA THR A 294 3.03 5.82 35.68
C THR A 294 3.66 4.43 35.56
N LEU A 295 4.23 3.90 36.64
CA LEU A 295 4.81 2.57 36.64
C LEU A 295 3.75 1.47 36.49
N ALA A 296 2.57 1.62 37.12
CA ALA A 296 1.46 0.71 36.93
C ALA A 296 0.96 0.70 35.47
N GLU A 297 0.84 1.87 34.85
CA GLU A 297 0.51 1.98 33.42
C GLU A 297 1.58 1.35 32.53
N ASP A 298 2.86 1.53 32.86
CA ASP A 298 3.96 0.91 32.12
C ASP A 298 3.92 -0.61 32.18
N LEU A 299 3.64 -1.20 33.35
CA LEU A 299 3.47 -2.65 33.48
C LEU A 299 2.27 -3.15 32.65
N GLN A 300 1.19 -2.36 32.57
CA GLN A 300 0.06 -2.68 31.70
C GLN A 300 0.45 -2.63 30.21
N ARG A 301 1.14 -1.58 29.75
CA ARG A 301 1.64 -1.48 28.37
C ARG A 301 2.58 -2.62 28.01
N ILE A 302 3.45 -3.02 28.93
CA ILE A 302 4.31 -4.21 28.75
C ILE A 302 3.44 -5.47 28.62
N THR A 303 2.42 -5.63 29.46
CA THR A 303 1.48 -6.76 29.37
C THR A 303 0.79 -6.80 28.00
N GLU A 304 0.33 -5.66 27.50
CA GLU A 304 -0.31 -5.52 26.18
C GLU A 304 0.67 -5.82 25.03
N LEU A 305 1.93 -5.36 25.13
CA LEU A 305 2.99 -5.67 24.17
C LEU A 305 3.25 -7.19 24.09
N TYR A 306 3.36 -7.87 25.23
CA TYR A 306 3.52 -9.32 25.29
C TYR A 306 2.30 -10.07 24.72
N ARG A 307 1.07 -9.61 25.03
CA ARG A 307 -0.16 -10.18 24.47
C ARG A 307 -0.21 -10.09 22.95
N LYS A 308 0.22 -8.97 22.38
CA LYS A 308 0.27 -8.76 20.92
C LYS A 308 1.17 -9.80 20.21
N GLU A 309 2.24 -10.22 20.88
CA GLU A 309 3.15 -11.25 20.39
C GLU A 309 2.74 -12.69 20.77
N GLY A 310 1.56 -12.88 21.39
CA GLY A 310 1.00 -14.18 21.75
C GLY A 310 1.35 -14.69 23.15
N TYR A 311 1.93 -13.86 24.03
CA TYR A 311 2.31 -14.21 25.39
C TYR A 311 1.27 -13.71 26.41
N TYR A 312 0.09 -14.33 26.43
CA TYR A 312 -1.05 -13.88 27.25
C TYR A 312 -0.86 -14.10 28.76
N LEU A 313 0.04 -15.01 29.13
CA LEU A 313 0.36 -15.33 30.53
C LEU A 313 1.51 -14.48 31.09
N ALA A 314 1.98 -13.48 30.33
CA ALA A 314 3.07 -12.61 30.75
C ALA A 314 2.70 -11.82 32.01
N LYS A 315 3.55 -11.89 33.04
CA LYS A 315 3.38 -11.18 34.30
C LYS A 315 4.58 -10.28 34.56
N PRO A 316 4.52 -9.00 34.13
CA PRO A 316 5.54 -8.03 34.46
C PRO A 316 5.39 -7.60 35.93
N SER A 317 6.51 -7.43 36.60
CA SER A 317 6.62 -6.97 37.98
C SER A 317 7.81 -6.02 38.11
N TYR A 318 7.88 -5.28 39.21
CA TYR A 318 9.00 -4.38 39.43
C TYR A 318 9.57 -4.51 40.84
N ARG A 319 10.85 -4.17 40.97
CA ARG A 319 11.54 -3.99 42.25
C ARG A 319 12.54 -2.84 42.14
N ILE A 320 12.77 -2.15 43.24
CA ILE A 320 13.68 -1.00 43.29
C ILE A 320 14.82 -1.36 44.24
N GLU A 321 16.05 -1.11 43.80
CA GLU A 321 17.24 -1.25 44.64
C GLU A 321 17.95 0.10 44.79
N ASP A 322 18.22 0.46 46.05
CA ASP A 322 19.06 1.60 46.38
C ASP A 322 20.53 1.25 46.12
N ARG A 323 21.29 2.17 45.53
CA ARG A 323 22.74 2.03 45.38
C ARG A 323 23.46 2.78 46.51
N PRO A 324 24.18 2.08 47.41
CA PRO A 324 24.89 2.73 48.52
C PRO A 324 25.94 3.76 48.06
N ASP A 325 26.55 3.53 46.89
CA ASP A 325 27.69 4.31 46.40
C ASP A 325 27.33 5.37 45.33
N ARG A 326 26.05 5.53 44.94
CA ARG A 326 25.61 6.50 43.90
C ARG A 326 24.27 7.16 44.22
N ARG A 327 24.11 8.41 43.79
CA ARG A 327 22.89 9.25 43.94
C ARG A 327 21.77 8.83 42.95
N GLY A 328 21.25 7.60 43.08
CA GLY A 328 20.08 7.15 42.31
C GLY A 328 19.79 5.66 42.43
N ASN A 329 18.56 5.27 42.09
CA ASN A 329 18.03 3.93 42.31
C ASN A 329 17.95 3.14 41.01
N LEU A 330 18.11 1.82 41.11
CA LEU A 330 17.89 0.90 40.00
C LEU A 330 16.44 0.44 40.00
N LEU A 331 15.75 0.65 38.87
CA LEU A 331 14.44 0.05 38.63
C LEU A 331 14.64 -1.24 37.86
N PHE A 332 14.30 -2.36 38.47
CA PHE A 332 14.25 -3.65 37.80
C PHE A 332 12.81 -3.91 37.37
N ILE A 333 12.62 -4.19 36.08
CA ILE A 333 11.38 -4.71 35.52
C ILE A 333 11.63 -6.19 35.28
N SER A 334 11.02 -7.04 36.11
CA SER A 334 11.16 -8.49 36.01
C SER A 334 9.90 -9.07 35.36
N ILE A 335 10.08 -9.72 34.21
CA ILE A 335 8.99 -10.25 33.40
C ILE A 335 9.03 -11.77 33.48
N LYS A 336 7.89 -12.36 33.84
CA LYS A 336 7.67 -13.80 33.66
C LYS A 336 6.84 -13.98 32.39
N GLU A 337 7.49 -14.26 31.28
CA GLU A 337 6.85 -14.23 29.94
C GLU A 337 5.77 -15.31 29.77
N GLY A 338 6.00 -16.48 30.37
CA GLY A 338 5.15 -17.65 30.14
C GLY A 338 5.34 -18.24 28.74
N ASN A 339 4.55 -19.27 28.41
CA ASN A 339 4.60 -19.87 27.07
C ASN A 339 3.79 -19.03 26.08
N LYS A 340 4.27 -18.96 24.83
CA LYS A 340 3.49 -18.41 23.73
C LYS A 340 2.28 -19.31 23.46
N LEU A 341 1.08 -18.76 23.62
CA LEU A 341 -0.16 -19.47 23.39
C LEU A 341 -0.69 -19.16 22.00
N TYR A 342 -1.36 -20.14 21.41
CA TYR A 342 -2.04 -20.02 20.13
C TYR A 342 -3.48 -20.46 20.29
N ILE A 343 -4.36 -19.96 19.41
CA ILE A 343 -5.74 -20.42 19.32
C ILE A 343 -5.73 -21.88 18.89
N THR A 344 -6.17 -22.75 19.79
CA THR A 344 -6.30 -24.20 19.57
C THR A 344 -7.71 -24.57 19.14
N GLU A 345 -8.71 -23.82 19.59
CA GLU A 345 -10.11 -24.10 19.30
C GLU A 345 -10.89 -22.79 19.16
N VAL A 346 -11.71 -22.71 18.12
CA VAL A 346 -12.77 -21.69 17.99
C VAL A 346 -14.09 -22.42 17.87
N LYS A 347 -14.94 -22.31 18.90
CA LYS A 347 -16.21 -23.02 18.98
C LYS A 347 -17.37 -22.05 19.00
N VAL A 348 -18.45 -22.40 18.29
CA VAL A 348 -19.71 -21.67 18.35
C VAL A 348 -20.74 -22.57 19.01
N ASP A 349 -21.10 -22.24 20.24
CA ASP A 349 -21.89 -23.12 21.09
C ASP A 349 -23.36 -22.68 21.09
N GLY A 350 -24.27 -23.61 20.78
CA GLY A 350 -25.72 -23.34 20.70
C GLY A 350 -26.31 -23.40 19.29
N LEU A 351 -25.52 -23.78 18.28
CA LEU A 351 -26.02 -24.10 16.94
C LEU A 351 -26.86 -25.38 16.96
N LYS A 352 -27.92 -25.43 16.13
CA LYS A 352 -28.83 -26.58 15.97
C LYS A 352 -28.92 -27.01 14.53
N GLU A 353 -29.13 -26.07 13.61
CA GLU A 353 -29.27 -26.34 12.18
C GLU A 353 -28.14 -25.77 11.32
N LEU A 354 -27.50 -24.68 11.76
CA LEU A 354 -26.39 -24.09 11.01
C LEU A 354 -25.10 -24.89 11.23
N ASP A 355 -24.33 -25.05 10.15
CA ASP A 355 -23.01 -25.66 10.22
C ASP A 355 -21.94 -24.64 10.65
N GLN A 356 -21.19 -24.97 11.70
CA GLN A 356 -20.10 -24.14 12.20
C GLN A 356 -18.99 -23.98 11.16
N ASP A 357 -18.71 -25.02 10.36
CA ASP A 357 -17.60 -25.01 9.40
C ASP A 357 -17.84 -23.98 8.29
N ASP A 358 -19.09 -23.79 7.88
CA ASP A 358 -19.46 -22.78 6.91
C ASP A 358 -19.32 -21.36 7.48
N MET A 359 -19.68 -21.17 8.75
CA MET A 359 -19.56 -19.88 9.42
C MET A 359 -18.11 -19.46 9.68
N THR A 360 -17.26 -20.43 10.03
CA THR A 360 -15.82 -20.22 10.30
C THR A 360 -15.08 -19.64 9.09
N LYS A 361 -15.62 -19.79 7.88
CA LYS A 361 -15.08 -19.19 6.65
C LYS A 361 -15.10 -17.65 6.69
N TYR A 362 -16.07 -17.06 7.38
CA TYR A 362 -16.28 -15.60 7.49
C TYR A 362 -15.60 -14.97 8.73
N MET A 363 -15.14 -15.81 9.66
CA MET A 363 -14.43 -15.39 10.87
C MET A 363 -12.96 -15.07 10.59
N ALA A 364 -12.43 -14.07 11.29
CA ALA A 364 -11.02 -13.70 11.27
C ALA A 364 -10.17 -14.55 12.23
N LEU A 365 -10.70 -14.89 13.39
CA LEU A 365 -10.06 -15.78 14.34
C LEU A 365 -10.09 -17.20 13.78
N ARG A 366 -8.90 -17.81 13.73
CA ARG A 366 -8.72 -19.16 13.22
C ARG A 366 -7.75 -19.92 14.10
N GLU A 367 -8.00 -21.21 14.20
CA GLU A 367 -7.09 -22.15 14.84
C GLU A 367 -5.72 -22.18 14.15
N ARG A 368 -4.70 -22.58 14.91
CA ARG A 368 -3.36 -22.73 14.38
C ARG A 368 -3.29 -23.93 13.42
N GLY A 369 -3.05 -23.66 12.14
CA GLY A 369 -2.84 -24.67 11.10
C GLY A 369 -1.37 -24.83 10.69
N ILE A 370 -1.10 -25.77 9.78
CA ILE A 370 0.25 -26.02 9.22
C ILE A 370 0.83 -24.81 8.46
N PHE A 371 -0.01 -23.90 7.97
CA PHE A 371 0.37 -22.68 7.26
C PHE A 371 0.35 -21.42 8.13
N SER A 372 0.07 -21.53 9.44
CA SER A 372 -0.02 -20.40 10.38
C SER A 372 1.23 -19.53 10.43
N TRP A 373 2.40 -20.08 10.08
CA TRP A 373 3.66 -19.34 10.01
C TRP A 373 3.72 -18.34 8.84
N ILE A 374 2.91 -18.53 7.79
CA ILE A 374 2.77 -17.59 6.67
C ILE A 374 1.55 -16.68 6.87
N THR A 375 0.43 -17.25 7.30
CA THR A 375 -0.86 -16.53 7.41
C THR A 375 -0.95 -15.64 8.65
N GLY A 376 -0.13 -15.90 9.68
CA GLY A 376 -0.29 -15.28 11.00
C GLY A 376 -1.54 -15.73 11.75
N SER A 377 -2.26 -16.75 11.26
CA SER A 377 -3.45 -17.29 11.92
C SER A 377 -3.08 -18.10 13.16
N GLY A 378 -3.95 -18.11 14.17
CA GLY A 378 -3.69 -18.76 15.45
C GLY A 378 -3.17 -17.83 16.54
N VAL A 379 -2.96 -16.54 16.28
CA VAL A 379 -2.70 -15.52 17.32
C VAL A 379 -4.01 -14.78 17.61
N LEU A 380 -4.38 -14.67 18.89
CA LEU A 380 -5.60 -13.98 19.30
C LEU A 380 -5.42 -12.46 19.24
N LYS A 381 -6.27 -11.79 18.45
CA LYS A 381 -6.43 -10.34 18.52
C LYS A 381 -7.79 -10.03 19.11
N GLU A 382 -7.81 -9.30 20.23
CA GLU A 382 -9.06 -8.99 20.94
C GLU A 382 -10.05 -8.22 20.05
N GLU A 383 -9.56 -7.34 19.17
CA GLU A 383 -10.38 -6.63 18.16
C GLU A 383 -11.15 -7.56 17.21
N TYR A 384 -10.67 -8.79 16.99
CA TYR A 384 -11.36 -9.76 16.13
C TYR A 384 -12.48 -10.50 16.85
N LEU A 385 -12.52 -10.50 18.19
CA LEU A 385 -13.61 -11.12 18.94
C LEU A 385 -14.95 -10.44 18.63
N GLU A 386 -14.99 -9.11 18.72
CA GLU A 386 -16.20 -8.33 18.42
C GLU A 386 -16.54 -8.37 16.92
N ARG A 387 -15.53 -8.30 16.06
CA ARG A 387 -15.73 -8.47 14.61
C ARG A 387 -16.39 -9.80 14.29
N ASP A 388 -15.89 -10.89 14.86
CA ASP A 388 -16.38 -12.23 14.58
C ASP A 388 -17.75 -12.49 15.21
N THR A 389 -18.04 -11.94 16.39
CA THR A 389 -19.41 -11.89 16.95
C THR A 389 -20.40 -11.29 15.94
N ASN A 390 -20.05 -10.16 15.32
CA ASN A 390 -20.89 -9.52 14.30
C ASN A 390 -20.95 -10.34 13.00
N ALA A 391 -19.86 -10.99 12.60
CA ALA A 391 -19.83 -11.84 11.40
C ALA A 391 -20.70 -13.10 11.56
N ILE A 392 -20.68 -13.71 12.75
CA ILE A 392 -21.56 -14.84 13.13
C ILE A 392 -23.03 -14.41 13.04
N ALA A 393 -23.38 -13.27 13.64
CA ALA A 393 -24.75 -12.75 13.59
C ALA A 393 -25.19 -12.47 12.14
N ALA A 394 -24.33 -11.82 11.35
CA ALA A 394 -24.58 -11.54 9.94
C ALA A 394 -24.74 -12.83 9.10
N TYR A 395 -23.96 -13.87 9.39
CA TYR A 395 -24.08 -15.16 8.72
C TYR A 395 -25.45 -15.81 8.98
N GLY A 396 -25.90 -15.88 10.23
CA GLY A 396 -27.24 -16.42 10.52
C GLY A 396 -28.35 -15.59 9.88
N LEU A 397 -28.22 -14.26 9.89
CA LEU A 397 -29.15 -13.35 9.19
C LEU A 397 -29.16 -13.58 7.67
N ASN A 398 -28.01 -13.91 7.07
CA ASN A 398 -27.90 -14.26 5.65
C ASN A 398 -28.55 -15.61 5.31
N GLU A 399 -28.56 -16.54 6.27
CA GLU A 399 -29.23 -17.83 6.14
C GLU A 399 -30.71 -17.77 6.54
N GLY A 400 -31.23 -16.63 6.99
CA GLY A 400 -32.66 -16.43 7.31
C GLY A 400 -33.03 -16.55 8.78
N TYR A 401 -32.06 -16.63 9.69
CA TYR A 401 -32.27 -16.65 11.14
C TYR A 401 -32.30 -15.21 11.69
N VAL A 402 -33.45 -14.55 11.54
CA VAL A 402 -33.64 -13.12 11.87
C VAL A 402 -33.51 -12.84 13.38
N ASP A 403 -33.81 -13.82 14.21
CA ASP A 403 -33.72 -13.72 15.67
C ASP A 403 -32.40 -14.30 16.23
N MET A 404 -31.39 -14.51 15.38
CA MET A 404 -30.10 -15.02 15.85
C MET A 404 -29.46 -14.03 16.82
N GLN A 405 -29.10 -14.52 18.00
CA GLN A 405 -28.39 -13.76 19.01
C GLN A 405 -27.02 -14.38 19.25
N VAL A 406 -26.00 -13.54 19.34
CA VAL A 406 -24.63 -13.92 19.67
C VAL A 406 -24.26 -13.24 20.99
N GLY A 407 -23.93 -14.04 22.00
CA GLY A 407 -23.49 -13.54 23.30
C GLY A 407 -22.04 -13.05 23.27
N ALA A 408 -21.58 -12.52 24.40
CA ALA A 408 -20.19 -12.12 24.56
C ALA A 408 -19.27 -13.34 24.44
N PRO A 409 -18.17 -13.27 23.66
CA PRO A 409 -17.26 -14.39 23.51
C PRO A 409 -16.51 -14.68 24.82
N GLU A 410 -16.40 -15.96 25.16
CA GLU A 410 -15.65 -16.45 26.30
C GLU A 410 -14.27 -16.92 25.83
N VAL A 411 -13.20 -16.39 26.45
CA VAL A 411 -11.82 -16.74 26.13
C VAL A 411 -11.20 -17.46 27.33
N ASP A 412 -10.89 -18.73 27.15
CA ASP A 412 -10.25 -19.59 28.16
C ASP A 412 -8.77 -19.82 27.79
N TYR A 413 -7.88 -19.49 28.73
CA TYR A 413 -6.43 -19.63 28.57
C TYR A 413 -5.97 -20.88 29.30
N ARG A 414 -5.68 -21.95 28.56
CA ARG A 414 -5.25 -23.25 29.09
C ARG A 414 -3.77 -23.51 28.82
N GLU A 415 -3.24 -24.59 29.39
CA GLU A 415 -1.84 -24.99 29.17
C GLU A 415 -1.58 -25.44 27.72
N ASP A 416 -2.59 -25.96 27.02
CA ASP A 416 -2.52 -26.43 25.63
C ASP A 416 -2.80 -25.33 24.59
N GLY A 417 -3.39 -24.20 24.99
CA GLY A 417 -3.61 -23.05 24.11
C GLY A 417 -4.78 -22.17 24.54
N ILE A 418 -5.33 -21.41 23.59
CA ILE A 418 -6.46 -20.50 23.78
C ILE A 418 -7.70 -21.12 23.16
N HIS A 419 -8.76 -21.24 23.95
CA HIS A 419 -10.07 -21.72 23.51
C HIS A 419 -11.04 -20.54 23.50
N ILE A 420 -11.70 -20.31 22.38
CA ILE A 420 -12.64 -19.21 22.21
C ILE A 420 -14.03 -19.80 21.96
N ILE A 421 -14.99 -19.43 22.78
CA ILE A 421 -16.38 -19.91 22.69
C ILE A 421 -17.30 -18.73 22.41
N PHE A 422 -18.03 -18.81 21.29
CA PHE A 422 -19.09 -17.87 20.93
C PHE A 422 -20.44 -18.49 21.27
N PRO A 423 -21.09 -18.12 22.39
CA PRO A 423 -22.42 -18.61 22.71
C PRO A 423 -23.46 -17.98 21.75
N VAL A 424 -24.31 -18.81 21.14
CA VAL A 424 -25.32 -18.36 20.18
C VAL A 424 -26.69 -18.96 20.48
N SER A 425 -27.73 -18.25 20.05
CA SER A 425 -29.10 -18.74 19.97
C SER A 425 -29.61 -18.48 18.56
N GLU A 426 -29.75 -19.55 17.76
CA GLU A 426 -30.16 -19.43 16.34
C GLU A 426 -31.55 -18.83 16.15
N GLY A 427 -32.53 -19.21 16.97
CA GLY A 427 -33.93 -18.90 16.71
C GLY A 427 -34.52 -19.68 15.51
N PRO A 428 -35.76 -19.39 15.09
CA PRO A 428 -36.36 -20.00 13.90
C PRO A 428 -35.86 -19.35 12.60
N ARG A 429 -35.97 -20.09 11.50
CA ARG A 429 -35.61 -19.64 10.15
C ARG A 429 -36.82 -19.06 9.42
N TYR A 430 -36.67 -17.89 8.81
CA TYR A 430 -37.77 -17.13 8.21
C TYR A 430 -37.71 -17.08 6.68
N LYS A 431 -38.85 -17.30 6.04
CA LYS A 431 -39.04 -17.06 4.59
C LYS A 431 -39.53 -15.66 4.29
N ILE A 432 -39.33 -15.19 3.07
CA ILE A 432 -39.81 -13.87 2.65
C ILE A 432 -41.29 -13.97 2.30
N ASN A 433 -42.14 -13.16 2.93
CA ASN A 433 -43.59 -13.14 2.66
C ASN A 433 -43.99 -11.95 1.76
N GLU A 434 -43.50 -10.76 2.07
CA GLU A 434 -43.86 -9.54 1.34
C GLU A 434 -42.65 -8.60 1.22
N VAL A 435 -42.57 -7.93 0.08
CA VAL A 435 -41.61 -6.86 -0.20
C VAL A 435 -42.41 -5.59 -0.45
N SER A 436 -42.07 -4.52 0.25
CA SER A 436 -42.80 -3.25 0.18
C SER A 436 -41.87 -2.05 0.13
N PHE A 437 -42.37 -0.95 -0.43
CA PHE A 437 -41.64 0.31 -0.56
C PHE A 437 -42.46 1.43 0.07
N ALA A 438 -41.82 2.25 0.90
CA ALA A 438 -42.46 3.36 1.61
C ALA A 438 -41.64 4.65 1.48
N GLY A 439 -42.23 5.79 1.85
CA GLY A 439 -41.57 7.10 1.78
C GLY A 439 -41.72 7.76 0.40
N ASP A 440 -40.64 8.37 -0.10
CA ASP A 440 -40.62 9.21 -1.32
C ASP A 440 -40.34 8.38 -2.59
N VAL A 441 -41.16 7.37 -2.84
CA VAL A 441 -41.00 6.46 -3.99
C VAL A 441 -41.18 7.22 -5.32
N LEU A 442 -40.21 7.07 -6.23
CA LEU A 442 -40.16 7.83 -7.50
C LEU A 442 -40.92 7.16 -8.66
N ASP A 443 -41.04 5.84 -8.65
CA ASP A 443 -41.60 5.03 -9.74
C ASP A 443 -42.72 4.10 -9.21
N THR A 444 -43.34 3.33 -10.09
CA THR A 444 -44.40 2.38 -9.72
C THR A 444 -43.84 1.22 -8.90
N GLN A 445 -44.69 0.62 -8.05
CA GLN A 445 -44.32 -0.55 -7.25
C GLN A 445 -43.75 -1.68 -8.12
N GLU A 446 -44.39 -1.98 -9.26
CA GLU A 446 -43.92 -3.02 -10.21
C GLU A 446 -42.50 -2.73 -10.73
N ASN A 447 -42.15 -1.47 -10.97
CA ASN A 447 -40.80 -1.09 -11.41
C ASN A 447 -39.80 -1.17 -10.27
N MET A 448 -40.20 -0.85 -9.03
CA MET A 448 -39.33 -0.98 -7.85
C MET A 448 -39.05 -2.45 -7.52
N GLU A 449 -40.05 -3.33 -7.63
CA GLU A 449 -39.92 -4.78 -7.42
C GLU A 449 -38.89 -5.38 -8.38
N LYS A 450 -38.84 -4.93 -9.65
CA LYS A 450 -37.84 -5.38 -10.64
C LYS A 450 -36.39 -4.94 -10.33
N LEU A 451 -36.18 -4.00 -9.42
CA LEU A 451 -34.84 -3.53 -9.05
C LEU A 451 -34.24 -4.31 -7.86
N VAL A 452 -35.09 -4.99 -7.09
CA VAL A 452 -34.71 -5.70 -5.87
C VAL A 452 -34.76 -7.21 -6.11
N GLU A 453 -33.70 -7.90 -5.74
CA GLU A 453 -33.54 -9.34 -5.95
C GLU A 453 -34.33 -10.12 -4.91
N ILE A 454 -34.58 -9.52 -3.74
CA ILE A 454 -35.38 -10.13 -2.69
C ILE A 454 -36.84 -10.39 -3.11
N ASP A 455 -37.37 -9.66 -4.11
CA ASP A 455 -38.70 -9.96 -4.66
C ASP A 455 -38.71 -11.23 -5.50
N GLU A 456 -37.64 -11.48 -6.27
CA GLU A 456 -37.46 -12.74 -7.00
C GLU A 456 -37.38 -13.92 -6.02
N TRP A 457 -36.59 -13.77 -4.95
CA TRP A 457 -36.45 -14.77 -3.89
C TRP A 457 -37.78 -15.05 -3.16
N LYS A 458 -38.58 -14.01 -2.90
CA LYS A 458 -39.95 -14.16 -2.38
C LYS A 458 -40.80 -15.03 -3.31
N ASN A 459 -40.74 -14.78 -4.62
CA ASN A 459 -41.52 -15.53 -5.62
C ASN A 459 -41.06 -16.99 -5.74
N GLU A 460 -39.78 -17.27 -5.45
CA GLU A 460 -39.19 -18.61 -5.40
C GLU A 460 -39.39 -19.33 -4.03
N ASN A 461 -40.02 -18.65 -3.06
CA ASN A 461 -40.25 -19.15 -1.70
C ASN A 461 -38.94 -19.45 -0.94
N GLU A 462 -37.92 -18.62 -1.17
CA GLU A 462 -36.60 -18.67 -0.54
C GLU A 462 -36.59 -18.05 0.87
N TYR A 463 -35.51 -18.33 1.61
CA TYR A 463 -35.28 -17.78 2.94
C TYR A 463 -34.75 -16.34 2.88
N PHE A 464 -34.99 -15.57 3.95
CA PHE A 464 -34.47 -14.21 4.06
C PHE A 464 -32.94 -14.19 4.02
N SER A 465 -32.36 -13.17 3.37
CA SER A 465 -30.92 -12.93 3.40
C SER A 465 -30.63 -11.44 3.61
N LEU A 466 -29.89 -11.13 4.67
CA LEU A 466 -29.44 -9.77 4.96
C LEU A 466 -28.59 -9.17 3.83
N THR A 467 -27.71 -9.98 3.22
CA THR A 467 -26.83 -9.54 2.12
C THR A 467 -27.64 -9.09 0.92
N VAL A 468 -28.62 -9.90 0.48
CA VAL A 468 -29.50 -9.54 -0.65
C VAL A 468 -30.25 -8.25 -0.34
N MET A 469 -30.81 -8.12 0.88
CA MET A 469 -31.53 -6.91 1.29
C MET A 469 -30.64 -5.65 1.30
N GLN A 470 -29.39 -5.76 1.78
CA GLN A 470 -28.45 -4.64 1.80
C GLN A 470 -27.98 -4.26 0.39
N GLU A 471 -27.76 -5.25 -0.49
CA GLU A 471 -27.42 -5.01 -1.89
C GLU A 471 -28.58 -4.37 -2.65
N ASP A 472 -29.80 -4.80 -2.39
CA ASP A 472 -31.04 -4.20 -2.91
C ASP A 472 -31.17 -2.74 -2.46
N ALA A 473 -30.99 -2.44 -1.16
CA ALA A 473 -31.02 -1.09 -0.64
C ALA A 473 -29.98 -0.19 -1.35
N LYS A 474 -28.78 -0.72 -1.59
CA LYS A 474 -27.73 -0.03 -2.36
C LYS A 474 -28.09 0.13 -3.85
N ARG A 475 -28.70 -0.88 -4.48
CA ARG A 475 -29.18 -0.80 -5.88
C ARG A 475 -30.25 0.27 -6.02
N LEU A 476 -31.22 0.31 -5.11
CA LEU A 476 -32.22 1.38 -5.01
C LEU A 476 -31.54 2.73 -4.82
N GLN A 477 -30.69 2.87 -3.80
CA GLN A 477 -29.98 4.13 -3.56
C GLN A 477 -29.22 4.63 -4.80
N ASN A 478 -28.55 3.72 -5.52
CA ASN A 478 -27.87 4.05 -6.78
C ASN A 478 -28.84 4.49 -7.88
N TYR A 479 -30.00 3.84 -8.02
CA TYR A 479 -31.03 4.25 -8.97
C TYR A 479 -31.48 5.71 -8.75
N TYR A 480 -31.68 6.12 -7.48
CA TYR A 480 -32.00 7.52 -7.15
C TYR A 480 -30.80 8.46 -7.39
N ASN A 481 -29.60 8.07 -6.98
CA ASN A 481 -28.38 8.83 -7.23
C ASN A 481 -28.15 9.11 -8.72
N ASP A 482 -28.45 8.15 -9.58
CA ASP A 482 -28.29 8.25 -11.04
C ASP A 482 -29.32 9.18 -11.67
N MET A 483 -30.39 9.52 -10.96
CA MET A 483 -31.39 10.53 -11.37
C MET A 483 -31.15 11.94 -10.79
N GLY A 484 -30.06 12.11 -10.03
CA GLY A 484 -29.62 13.39 -9.48
C GLY A 484 -29.88 13.61 -7.99
N TYR A 485 -30.36 12.59 -7.27
CA TYR A 485 -30.64 12.67 -5.83
C TYR A 485 -29.44 12.18 -5.01
N ALA A 486 -28.45 13.04 -4.79
CA ALA A 486 -27.17 12.65 -4.20
C ALA A 486 -27.23 12.19 -2.74
N TYR A 487 -28.20 12.71 -1.99
CA TYR A 487 -28.42 12.38 -0.58
C TYR A 487 -29.61 11.43 -0.40
N ALA A 488 -29.94 10.66 -1.44
CA ALA A 488 -30.96 9.63 -1.31
C ALA A 488 -30.49 8.57 -0.31
N GLU A 489 -31.38 8.23 0.62
CA GLU A 489 -31.18 7.21 1.65
C GLU A 489 -32.27 6.15 1.52
N VAL A 490 -31.91 4.89 1.69
CA VAL A 490 -32.84 3.77 1.67
C VAL A 490 -32.65 2.98 2.96
N ASP A 491 -33.55 3.20 3.90
CA ASP A 491 -33.57 2.45 5.16
C ASP A 491 -34.29 1.12 4.95
N THR A 492 -33.81 0.06 5.61
CA THR A 492 -34.43 -1.28 5.54
C THR A 492 -35.10 -1.62 6.86
N ARG A 493 -36.31 -2.16 6.81
CA ARG A 493 -37.02 -2.71 7.98
C ARG A 493 -37.46 -4.13 7.70
N VAL A 494 -37.21 -5.00 8.67
CA VAL A 494 -37.72 -6.39 8.67
C VAL A 494 -38.82 -6.47 9.72
N VAL A 495 -40.02 -6.85 9.30
CA VAL A 495 -41.21 -6.96 10.16
C VAL A 495 -41.68 -8.40 10.16
N LYS A 496 -41.91 -8.97 11.34
CA LYS A 496 -42.52 -10.29 11.50
C LYS A 496 -44.05 -10.13 11.55
N PRO A 497 -44.80 -10.61 10.54
CA PRO A 497 -46.24 -10.46 10.51
C PRO A 497 -46.91 -11.43 11.51
N ASP A 498 -47.90 -10.95 12.25
CA ASP A 498 -48.59 -11.75 13.29
C ASP A 498 -49.38 -12.93 12.70
N ASP A 499 -49.85 -12.83 11.46
CA ASP A 499 -50.65 -13.85 10.76
C ASP A 499 -49.81 -14.95 10.10
N LYS A 500 -48.48 -14.75 9.96
CA LYS A 500 -47.54 -15.73 9.39
C LYS A 500 -46.22 -15.77 10.18
N PRO A 501 -46.18 -16.53 11.29
CA PRO A 501 -45.07 -16.48 12.25
C PRO A 501 -43.73 -17.02 11.72
N ASP A 502 -43.71 -17.75 10.61
CA ASP A 502 -42.49 -18.34 10.00
C ASP A 502 -41.97 -17.50 8.82
N THR A 503 -42.45 -16.27 8.68
CA THR A 503 -42.10 -15.39 7.57
C THR A 503 -41.71 -13.99 8.02
N VAL A 504 -41.06 -13.23 7.13
CA VAL A 504 -40.76 -11.82 7.31
C VAL A 504 -41.20 -10.99 6.13
N ASN A 505 -41.60 -9.75 6.43
CA ASN A 505 -41.87 -8.71 5.47
C ASN A 505 -40.67 -7.76 5.43
N VAL A 506 -40.16 -7.49 4.23
CA VAL A 506 -39.06 -6.57 3.99
C VAL A 506 -39.63 -5.26 3.46
N CYS A 507 -39.30 -4.16 4.13
CA CYS A 507 -39.76 -2.83 3.76
C CYS A 507 -38.57 -1.91 3.51
N TYR A 508 -38.47 -1.37 2.30
CA TYR A 508 -37.51 -0.34 1.92
C TYR A 508 -38.16 1.04 2.08
N VAL A 509 -37.68 1.84 3.04
CA VAL A 509 -38.15 3.19 3.30
C VAL A 509 -37.21 4.17 2.61
N ILE A 510 -37.68 4.77 1.52
CA ILE A 510 -36.90 5.69 0.69
C ILE A 510 -37.07 7.13 1.17
N ASN A 511 -35.95 7.80 1.40
CA ASN A 511 -35.88 9.25 1.53
C ASN A 511 -35.11 9.81 0.34
N LYS A 512 -35.83 10.38 -0.62
CA LYS A 512 -35.26 10.80 -1.91
C LYS A 512 -34.42 12.07 -1.79
N ARG A 513 -34.78 12.97 -0.85
CA ARG A 513 -34.24 14.34 -0.78
C ARG A 513 -34.39 15.10 -2.12
N GLN A 514 -33.74 16.26 -2.26
CA GLN A 514 -33.78 17.08 -3.48
C GLN A 514 -32.65 16.75 -4.45
N LYS A 515 -32.86 17.15 -5.71
CA LYS A 515 -31.78 17.11 -6.73
C LYS A 515 -30.76 18.20 -6.45
N ILE A 516 -29.51 17.91 -6.77
CA ILE A 516 -28.41 18.85 -6.60
C ILE A 516 -27.57 18.99 -7.86
N PHE A 517 -26.90 20.14 -7.98
CA PHE A 517 -25.96 20.47 -9.03
C PHE A 517 -24.55 20.64 -8.45
N ILE A 518 -23.55 20.26 -9.24
CA ILE A 518 -22.15 20.48 -8.89
C ILE A 518 -21.83 21.95 -9.17
N ARG A 519 -21.59 22.74 -8.13
CA ARG A 519 -21.20 24.15 -8.28
C ARG A 519 -19.74 24.28 -8.71
N ARG A 520 -18.85 23.59 -7.98
CA ARG A 520 -17.42 23.52 -8.29
C ARG A 520 -16.86 22.14 -7.99
N LEU A 521 -15.95 21.70 -8.85
CA LEU A 521 -15.10 20.54 -8.63
C LEU A 521 -13.73 21.00 -8.10
N LEU A 522 -13.41 20.56 -6.90
CA LEU A 522 -12.18 20.91 -6.20
C LEU A 522 -11.31 19.67 -6.02
N VAL A 523 -10.01 19.81 -6.24
CA VAL A 523 -9.04 18.73 -6.02
C VAL A 523 -8.15 19.11 -4.84
N GLU A 524 -7.97 18.20 -3.89
CA GLU A 524 -7.14 18.42 -2.69
C GLU A 524 -6.20 17.24 -2.45
N GLY A 525 -4.99 17.56 -1.97
CA GLY A 525 -3.99 16.57 -1.55
C GLY A 525 -2.99 16.12 -2.65
N ASN A 526 -3.18 16.57 -3.88
CA ASN A 526 -2.24 16.36 -4.99
C ASN A 526 -1.08 17.38 -4.95
N GLN A 527 0.03 17.01 -4.31
CA GLN A 527 1.20 17.90 -4.19
C GLN A 527 2.13 17.81 -5.40
N LYS A 528 2.29 16.62 -5.98
CA LYS A 528 3.16 16.36 -7.13
C LYS A 528 2.36 16.30 -8.44
N THR A 529 1.21 15.64 -8.40
CA THR A 529 0.30 15.40 -9.53
C THR A 529 -0.44 16.68 -9.85
N ARG A 530 -0.46 17.09 -11.11
CA ARG A 530 -1.15 18.29 -11.55
C ARG A 530 -2.66 18.08 -11.57
N ASP A 531 -3.41 19.15 -11.27
CA ASP A 531 -4.87 19.12 -11.22
C ASP A 531 -5.48 18.59 -12.52
N ASN A 532 -4.97 19.01 -13.68
CA ASN A 532 -5.48 18.58 -14.99
C ASN A 532 -5.43 17.05 -15.17
N VAL A 533 -4.49 16.36 -14.53
CA VAL A 533 -4.40 14.88 -14.57
C VAL A 533 -5.58 14.23 -13.87
N ILE A 534 -6.09 14.84 -12.80
CA ILE A 534 -7.25 14.37 -12.04
C ILE A 534 -8.54 14.82 -12.74
N LEU A 535 -8.62 16.10 -13.10
CA LEU A 535 -9.80 16.70 -13.72
C LEU A 535 -10.22 16.00 -15.02
N ARG A 536 -9.26 15.59 -15.86
CA ARG A 536 -9.56 14.89 -17.13
C ARG A 536 -10.07 13.45 -16.96
N GLU A 537 -10.05 12.92 -15.75
CA GLU A 537 -10.69 11.64 -15.42
C GLU A 537 -12.09 11.82 -14.83
N MET A 538 -12.48 13.04 -14.47
CA MET A 538 -13.80 13.37 -13.96
C MET A 538 -14.83 13.42 -15.09
N ARG A 539 -15.99 12.81 -14.86
CA ARG A 539 -17.16 12.83 -15.75
C ARG A 539 -18.23 13.83 -15.32
N LEU A 540 -18.10 14.37 -14.11
CA LEU A 540 -18.85 15.52 -13.63
C LEU A 540 -17.91 16.73 -13.63
N GLY A 541 -18.41 17.88 -14.07
CA GLY A 541 -17.72 19.16 -14.00
C GLY A 541 -18.58 20.24 -13.35
N ASP A 542 -18.05 21.46 -13.35
CA ASP A 542 -18.73 22.64 -12.81
C ASP A 542 -20.04 22.92 -13.58
N GLY A 543 -21.13 23.06 -12.85
CA GLY A 543 -22.48 23.33 -13.38
C GLY A 543 -23.28 22.08 -13.77
N ASP A 544 -22.67 20.89 -13.77
CA ASP A 544 -23.38 19.67 -14.15
C ASP A 544 -24.43 19.27 -13.10
N PRO A 545 -25.59 18.73 -13.51
CA PRO A 545 -26.46 18.03 -12.57
C PRO A 545 -25.70 16.83 -12.00
N TYR A 546 -25.85 16.58 -10.71
CA TYR A 546 -25.27 15.40 -10.09
C TYR A 546 -25.81 14.14 -10.79
N GLU A 547 -24.93 13.16 -10.99
CA GLU A 547 -25.29 11.84 -11.50
C GLU A 547 -24.36 10.81 -10.87
N GLY A 548 -24.90 9.93 -10.04
CA GLY A 548 -24.12 8.94 -9.30
C GLY A 548 -23.26 8.06 -10.20
N ALA A 549 -23.80 7.63 -11.35
CA ALA A 549 -23.09 6.82 -12.34
C ALA A 549 -21.80 7.50 -12.85
N LYS A 550 -21.86 8.80 -13.14
CA LYS A 550 -20.69 9.58 -13.56
C LYS A 550 -19.67 9.73 -12.44
N LEU A 551 -20.11 9.97 -11.20
CA LEU A 551 -19.21 10.07 -10.06
C LEU A 551 -18.48 8.75 -9.80
N ARG A 552 -19.22 7.63 -9.69
CA ARG A 552 -18.64 6.29 -9.52
C ARG A 552 -17.66 5.97 -10.64
N ARG A 553 -18.01 6.28 -11.89
CA ARG A 553 -17.11 6.09 -13.03
C ARG A 553 -15.85 6.94 -12.94
N SER A 554 -15.95 8.17 -12.46
CA SER A 554 -14.79 9.05 -12.23
C SER A 554 -13.85 8.45 -11.19
N THR A 555 -14.40 7.96 -10.08
CA THR A 555 -13.66 7.27 -9.02
C THR A 555 -12.95 6.02 -9.52
N GLU A 556 -13.61 5.18 -10.33
CA GLU A 556 -12.99 4.02 -10.98
C GLU A 556 -11.80 4.43 -11.86
N ARG A 557 -11.96 5.47 -12.69
CA ARG A 557 -10.90 5.95 -13.59
C ARG A 557 -9.70 6.49 -12.82
N LEU A 558 -9.92 7.25 -11.76
CA LEU A 558 -8.88 7.75 -10.88
C LEU A 558 -8.14 6.62 -10.15
N ASN A 559 -8.86 5.63 -9.62
CA ASN A 559 -8.26 4.44 -9.01
C ASN A 559 -7.41 3.64 -10.02
N ARG A 560 -7.86 3.53 -11.28
CA ARG A 560 -7.11 2.87 -12.36
C ARG A 560 -5.79 3.56 -12.71
N LEU A 561 -5.60 4.84 -12.38
CA LEU A 561 -4.32 5.53 -12.59
C LEU A 561 -3.21 5.00 -11.68
N ARG A 562 -3.55 4.55 -10.47
CA ARG A 562 -2.60 4.14 -9.41
C ARG A 562 -1.61 5.24 -9.00
N TYR A 563 -2.06 6.49 -9.06
CA TYR A 563 -1.28 7.62 -8.56
C TYR A 563 -1.54 7.91 -7.09
N PHE A 564 -2.62 7.36 -6.54
CA PHE A 564 -3.13 7.68 -5.22
C PHE A 564 -3.25 6.39 -4.39
N SER A 565 -2.82 6.48 -3.14
CA SER A 565 -2.96 5.43 -2.13
C SER A 565 -4.34 5.43 -1.47
N ALA A 566 -5.01 6.59 -1.48
CA ALA A 566 -6.39 6.75 -1.05
C ALA A 566 -7.05 7.83 -1.92
N LEU A 567 -8.31 7.60 -2.24
CA LEU A 567 -9.17 8.49 -3.01
C LEU A 567 -10.51 8.57 -2.29
N ASP A 568 -10.95 9.79 -2.01
CA ASP A 568 -12.23 10.07 -1.38
C ASP A 568 -12.93 11.20 -2.13
N THR A 569 -14.24 11.08 -2.28
CA THR A 569 -15.08 12.07 -2.97
C THR A 569 -16.14 12.54 -2.01
N GLU A 570 -16.09 13.81 -1.65
CA GLU A 570 -16.99 14.43 -0.68
C GLU A 570 -17.85 15.48 -1.39
N LEU A 571 -19.16 15.44 -1.14
CA LEU A 571 -20.08 16.51 -1.54
C LEU A 571 -20.20 17.48 -0.36
N VAL A 572 -19.72 18.70 -0.55
CA VAL A 572 -19.75 19.75 0.47
C VAL A 572 -20.97 20.65 0.22
N PRO A 573 -21.93 20.72 1.15
CA PRO A 573 -23.08 21.60 1.03
C PRO A 573 -22.65 23.06 0.89
N THR A 574 -23.41 23.82 0.10
CA THR A 574 -23.20 25.27 -0.05
C THR A 574 -24.32 26.05 0.64
N GLU A 575 -24.30 27.38 0.52
CA GLU A 575 -25.42 28.22 0.99
C GLU A 575 -26.73 27.93 0.23
N SER A 576 -26.64 27.40 -0.99
CA SER A 576 -27.81 26.97 -1.76
C SER A 576 -28.04 25.48 -1.57
N GLU A 577 -29.24 25.11 -1.17
CA GLU A 577 -29.63 23.73 -0.87
C GLU A 577 -29.65 22.79 -2.09
N ASP A 578 -29.68 23.35 -3.30
CA ASP A 578 -29.62 22.65 -4.59
C ASP A 578 -28.21 22.61 -5.20
N GLN A 579 -27.19 23.14 -4.50
CA GLN A 579 -25.81 23.19 -4.99
C GLN A 579 -24.83 22.63 -3.98
N VAL A 580 -23.87 21.85 -4.46
CA VAL A 580 -22.77 21.30 -3.67
C VAL A 580 -21.44 21.52 -4.39
N ASP A 581 -20.36 21.64 -3.64
CA ASP A 581 -19.02 21.51 -4.20
C ASP A 581 -18.60 20.03 -4.14
N LEU A 582 -18.12 19.48 -5.26
CA LEU A 582 -17.54 18.14 -5.31
C LEU A 582 -16.05 18.24 -5.00
N LYS A 583 -15.65 17.74 -3.84
CA LYS A 583 -14.26 17.71 -3.41
C LYS A 583 -13.66 16.32 -3.63
N VAL A 584 -12.67 16.23 -4.51
CA VAL A 584 -11.88 15.04 -4.78
C VAL A 584 -10.62 15.10 -3.93
N LYS A 585 -10.61 14.39 -2.81
CA LYS A 585 -9.47 14.28 -1.89
C LYS A 585 -8.61 13.09 -2.30
N VAL A 586 -7.34 13.36 -2.58
CA VAL A 586 -6.37 12.32 -2.92
C VAL A 586 -5.21 12.30 -1.95
N LYS A 587 -4.75 11.10 -1.60
CA LYS A 587 -3.47 10.88 -0.94
C LYS A 587 -2.51 10.29 -1.93
N GLU A 588 -1.57 11.10 -2.43
CA GLU A 588 -0.57 10.64 -3.41
C GLU A 588 0.19 9.41 -2.90
N GLY A 589 0.28 8.39 -3.76
CA GLY A 589 1.02 7.16 -3.52
C GLY A 589 2.39 7.19 -4.18
N ASN A 590 3.18 6.14 -3.95
CA ASN A 590 4.41 5.94 -4.70
C ASN A 590 4.08 5.47 -6.12
N THR A 591 4.39 6.30 -7.12
CA THR A 591 4.16 6.01 -8.54
C THR A 591 5.34 5.34 -9.22
N GLY A 592 6.49 5.33 -8.55
CA GLY A 592 7.70 4.63 -8.94
C GLY A 592 7.63 3.15 -8.55
N ALA A 593 7.98 2.27 -9.48
CA ALA A 593 8.03 0.84 -9.27
C ALA A 593 9.39 0.28 -9.72
N LEU A 594 9.98 -0.54 -8.85
CA LEU A 594 11.08 -1.42 -9.19
C LEU A 594 10.52 -2.84 -9.24
N MET A 595 10.73 -3.53 -10.34
CA MET A 595 10.31 -4.92 -10.50
C MET A 595 11.52 -5.75 -10.87
N ALA A 596 11.63 -6.94 -10.27
CA ALA A 596 12.58 -7.94 -10.66
C ALA A 596 11.88 -9.29 -10.64
N GLY A 597 12.27 -10.16 -11.53
CA GLY A 597 11.64 -11.46 -11.67
C GLY A 597 12.61 -12.48 -12.24
N ILE A 598 12.25 -13.74 -12.04
CA ILE A 598 12.93 -14.90 -12.62
C ILE A 598 11.88 -15.81 -13.20
N GLY A 599 12.17 -16.39 -14.35
CA GLY A 599 11.27 -17.32 -15.01
C GLY A 599 12.05 -18.44 -15.65
N TYR A 600 11.39 -19.58 -15.83
CA TYR A 600 11.84 -20.66 -16.66
C TYR A 600 10.75 -20.99 -17.67
N SER A 601 11.10 -20.91 -18.95
CA SER A 601 10.23 -21.36 -20.04
C SER A 601 11.02 -22.16 -21.05
N THR A 602 10.32 -22.96 -21.84
CA THR A 602 10.90 -23.68 -22.97
C THR A 602 11.42 -22.76 -24.08
N TYR A 603 10.96 -21.50 -24.12
CA TYR A 603 11.38 -20.51 -25.10
C TYR A 603 12.73 -19.89 -24.78
N PHE A 604 12.94 -19.49 -23.52
CA PHE A 604 14.11 -18.70 -23.12
C PHE A 604 14.98 -19.36 -22.04
N ASP A 605 14.68 -20.59 -21.64
CA ASP A 605 15.25 -21.30 -20.49
C ASP A 605 15.11 -20.48 -19.20
N VAL A 606 16.13 -20.44 -18.35
CA VAL A 606 16.15 -19.55 -17.18
C VAL A 606 16.40 -18.13 -17.64
N GLY A 607 15.44 -17.25 -17.37
CA GLY A 607 15.52 -15.82 -17.63
C GLY A 607 15.37 -15.00 -16.35
N VAL A 608 16.03 -13.84 -16.31
CA VAL A 608 15.89 -12.82 -15.28
C VAL A 608 15.40 -11.54 -15.96
N ASN A 609 14.40 -10.90 -15.39
CA ASN A 609 13.99 -9.56 -15.82
C ASN A 609 14.15 -8.56 -14.68
N ALA A 610 14.43 -7.31 -15.05
CA ALA A 610 14.45 -6.19 -14.13
C ALA A 610 13.86 -4.97 -14.83
N SER A 611 13.01 -4.21 -14.17
CA SER A 611 12.47 -2.97 -14.69
C SER A 611 12.38 -1.89 -13.61
N ILE A 612 12.60 -0.65 -14.05
CA ILE A 612 12.32 0.55 -13.29
C ILE A 612 11.31 1.38 -14.07
N MET A 613 10.27 1.83 -13.40
CA MET A 613 9.19 2.61 -14.03
C MET A 613 8.73 3.72 -13.11
N GLU A 614 8.39 4.85 -13.72
CA GLU A 614 7.67 5.96 -13.10
C GLU A 614 6.38 6.19 -13.89
N ARG A 615 5.22 6.02 -13.27
CA ARG A 615 3.91 6.11 -13.95
C ARG A 615 3.36 7.53 -14.04
N ASN A 616 3.90 8.46 -13.25
CA ASN A 616 3.45 9.85 -13.16
C ASN A 616 4.64 10.82 -13.19
N LEU A 617 5.50 10.66 -14.20
CA LEU A 617 6.72 11.45 -14.36
C LEU A 617 6.38 12.95 -14.40
N PHE A 618 7.03 13.72 -13.51
CA PHE A 618 6.82 15.15 -13.30
C PHE A 618 5.38 15.55 -12.94
N GLY A 619 4.56 14.61 -12.46
CA GLY A 619 3.17 14.87 -12.08
C GLY A 619 2.23 15.09 -13.26
N ARG A 620 2.62 14.71 -14.49
CA ARG A 620 1.84 14.94 -15.73
C ARG A 620 1.05 13.72 -16.21
N GLY A 621 1.15 12.60 -15.50
CA GLY A 621 0.66 11.29 -15.91
C GLY A 621 1.48 10.65 -17.04
N TYR A 622 2.70 11.15 -17.31
CA TYR A 622 3.61 10.51 -18.26
C TYR A 622 4.20 9.26 -17.61
N GLN A 623 4.27 8.18 -18.38
CA GLN A 623 4.94 6.96 -17.95
C GLN A 623 6.30 6.86 -18.65
N LEU A 624 7.35 6.60 -17.87
CA LEU A 624 8.67 6.25 -18.37
C LEU A 624 9.08 4.93 -17.72
N ALA A 625 9.51 3.96 -18.52
CA ALA A 625 9.97 2.67 -18.03
C ALA A 625 11.24 2.24 -18.76
N LEU A 626 12.19 1.68 -18.02
CA LEU A 626 13.34 0.96 -18.57
C LEU A 626 13.25 -0.48 -18.09
N SER A 627 13.20 -1.41 -19.02
CA SER A 627 13.10 -2.85 -18.76
C SER A 627 14.25 -3.58 -19.40
N GLY A 628 14.86 -4.51 -18.68
CA GLY A 628 15.86 -5.43 -19.17
C GLY A 628 15.42 -6.87 -18.95
N PHE A 629 15.72 -7.74 -19.91
CA PHE A 629 15.52 -9.18 -19.81
C PHE A 629 16.78 -9.89 -20.27
N PHE A 630 17.19 -10.91 -19.52
CA PHE A 630 18.40 -11.67 -19.79
C PHE A 630 18.13 -13.17 -19.61
N SER A 631 18.44 -13.95 -20.63
CA SER A 631 18.46 -15.40 -20.59
C SER A 631 19.54 -15.93 -21.54
N TRP A 632 19.79 -17.25 -21.52
CA TRP A 632 20.74 -17.86 -22.44
C TRP A 632 20.33 -17.81 -23.91
N ARG A 633 19.02 -17.76 -24.19
CA ARG A 633 18.48 -17.71 -25.56
C ARG A 633 18.08 -16.31 -26.01
N ARG A 634 17.83 -15.38 -25.09
CA ARG A 634 17.37 -14.03 -25.41
C ARG A 634 17.87 -13.00 -24.40
N THR A 635 18.39 -11.89 -24.90
CA THR A 635 18.67 -10.68 -24.10
C THR A 635 17.97 -9.49 -24.74
N SER A 636 17.25 -8.69 -23.96
CA SER A 636 16.61 -7.47 -24.46
C SER A 636 16.68 -6.31 -23.46
N GLY A 637 16.62 -5.11 -24.00
CA GLY A 637 16.50 -3.87 -23.24
C GLY A 637 15.54 -2.93 -23.95
N THR A 638 14.55 -2.41 -23.23
CA THR A 638 13.49 -1.56 -23.77
C THR A 638 13.32 -0.31 -22.92
N LEU A 639 13.35 0.85 -23.58
CA LEU A 639 12.95 2.15 -23.01
C LEU A 639 11.56 2.51 -23.56
N THR A 640 10.58 2.61 -22.66
CA THR A 640 9.20 2.95 -22.99
C THR A 640 8.86 4.33 -22.46
N PHE A 641 8.35 5.20 -23.33
CA PHE A 641 7.70 6.45 -22.96
C PHE A 641 6.23 6.42 -23.39
N ASN A 642 5.34 6.87 -22.52
CA ASN A 642 3.91 6.97 -22.82
C ASN A 642 3.31 8.25 -22.25
N ASN A 643 2.71 9.06 -23.12
CA ASN A 643 1.87 10.19 -22.77
C ASN A 643 0.40 9.79 -23.05
N PRO A 644 -0.41 9.51 -22.02
CA PRO A 644 -1.76 9.01 -22.21
C PRO A 644 -2.75 10.07 -22.73
N ARG A 645 -2.41 11.36 -22.63
CA ARG A 645 -3.33 12.48 -22.93
C ARG A 645 -2.56 13.66 -23.53
N VAL A 646 -2.20 13.52 -24.81
CA VAL A 646 -1.49 14.55 -25.58
C VAL A 646 -2.33 15.82 -25.62
N TYR A 647 -1.76 16.94 -25.15
CA TYR A 647 -2.47 18.22 -24.99
C TYR A 647 -3.78 18.13 -24.20
N ASP A 648 -3.84 17.24 -23.20
CA ASP A 648 -5.03 16.96 -22.39
C ASP A 648 -6.25 16.47 -23.19
N THR A 649 -6.02 16.00 -24.43
CA THR A 649 -7.02 15.31 -25.24
C THR A 649 -7.05 13.81 -24.92
N ASP A 650 -8.02 13.11 -25.48
CA ASP A 650 -8.13 11.65 -25.42
C ASP A 650 -7.07 10.90 -26.27
N LEU A 651 -6.26 11.63 -27.05
CA LEU A 651 -5.17 11.04 -27.83
C LEU A 651 -4.00 10.65 -26.92
N SER A 652 -3.60 9.38 -26.99
CA SER A 652 -2.39 8.87 -26.37
C SER A 652 -1.25 8.75 -27.38
N PHE A 653 -0.02 8.94 -26.91
CA PHE A 653 1.22 8.75 -27.67
C PHE A 653 2.16 7.84 -26.88
N GLY A 654 2.69 6.82 -27.55
CA GLY A 654 3.69 5.92 -26.99
C GLY A 654 4.90 5.77 -27.90
N ASN A 655 6.06 5.54 -27.30
CA ASN A 655 7.32 5.25 -27.97
C ASN A 655 8.04 4.13 -27.22
N ASP A 656 8.45 3.08 -27.93
CA ASP A 656 9.32 2.02 -27.40
C ASP A 656 10.58 1.91 -28.24
N LEU A 657 11.71 2.28 -27.64
CA LEU A 657 13.03 2.02 -28.20
C LEU A 657 13.58 0.74 -27.58
N TYR A 658 14.01 -0.22 -28.40
CA TYR A 658 14.48 -1.51 -27.91
C TYR A 658 15.68 -2.05 -28.65
N TYR A 659 16.47 -2.84 -27.91
CA TYR A 659 17.49 -3.74 -28.43
C TYR A 659 17.13 -5.18 -28.07
N LEU A 660 17.37 -6.09 -29.00
CA LEU A 660 17.09 -7.51 -28.86
C LEU A 660 18.24 -8.32 -29.44
N HIS A 661 18.68 -9.31 -28.69
CA HIS A 661 19.66 -10.32 -29.08
C HIS A 661 19.05 -11.70 -28.88
N ASP A 662 18.83 -12.43 -29.97
CA ASP A 662 18.15 -13.72 -30.00
C ASP A 662 19.04 -14.82 -30.57
N TYR A 663 19.19 -15.92 -29.82
CA TYR A 663 19.74 -17.17 -30.32
C TYR A 663 18.60 -18.07 -30.80
N TRP A 664 18.58 -18.33 -32.11
CA TRP A 664 17.73 -19.35 -32.73
C TRP A 664 18.55 -20.63 -32.93
N ASP A 665 17.88 -21.74 -33.23
CA ASP A 665 18.59 -23.02 -33.36
C ASP A 665 19.51 -22.99 -34.60
N SER A 666 19.06 -22.39 -35.71
CA SER A 666 19.78 -22.33 -36.98
C SER A 666 20.38 -20.95 -37.34
N PHE A 667 20.25 -19.93 -36.47
CA PHE A 667 20.88 -18.60 -36.65
C PHE A 667 20.90 -17.74 -35.37
N THR A 668 21.67 -16.66 -35.38
CA THR A 668 21.62 -15.60 -34.35
C THR A 668 21.10 -14.30 -34.96
N ARG A 669 20.29 -13.54 -34.20
CA ARG A 669 19.70 -12.27 -34.63
C ARG A 669 19.94 -11.14 -33.63
N ASP A 670 20.51 -10.04 -34.12
CA ASP A 670 20.63 -8.78 -33.40
C ASP A 670 19.70 -7.72 -34.00
N THR A 671 18.85 -7.11 -33.18
CA THR A 671 17.87 -6.11 -33.63
C THR A 671 17.96 -4.83 -32.79
N ILE A 672 17.93 -3.67 -33.45
CA ILE A 672 17.60 -2.38 -32.84
C ILE A 672 16.33 -1.88 -33.50
N GLY A 673 15.33 -1.56 -32.68
CA GLY A 673 14.02 -1.15 -33.17
C GLY A 673 13.42 0.01 -32.39
N ASP A 674 12.54 0.73 -33.07
CA ASP A 674 11.67 1.74 -32.48
C ASP A 674 10.23 1.49 -32.91
N THR A 675 9.30 1.69 -31.99
CA THR A 675 7.87 1.64 -32.27
C THR A 675 7.17 2.87 -31.73
N ILE A 676 6.62 3.67 -32.64
CA ILE A 676 5.76 4.83 -32.31
C ILE A 676 4.31 4.39 -32.37
N ARG A 677 3.50 4.82 -31.40
CA ARG A 677 2.09 4.45 -31.29
C ARG A 677 1.21 5.64 -30.96
N PHE A 678 0.03 5.66 -31.54
CA PHE A 678 -1.05 6.55 -31.16
C PHE A 678 -2.30 5.72 -30.87
N ALA A 679 -3.06 6.07 -29.84
CA ALA A 679 -4.36 5.45 -29.60
C ALA A 679 -5.38 6.48 -29.10
N TYR A 680 -6.63 6.29 -29.51
CA TYR A 680 -7.76 7.14 -29.19
C TYR A 680 -8.93 6.27 -28.70
N PRO A 681 -9.53 6.55 -27.53
CA PRO A 681 -10.73 5.88 -27.05
C PRO A 681 -11.95 6.31 -27.88
N ILE A 682 -12.66 5.34 -28.46
CA ILE A 682 -13.94 5.52 -29.16
C ILE A 682 -15.07 5.00 -28.25
N GLY A 683 -15.28 5.71 -27.15
CA GLY A 683 -16.24 5.33 -26.10
C GLY A 683 -15.56 4.84 -24.82
N GLU A 684 -16.35 4.25 -23.92
CA GLU A 684 -15.91 3.92 -22.56
C GLU A 684 -14.99 2.70 -22.46
N TYR A 685 -15.14 1.75 -23.37
CA TYR A 685 -14.46 0.45 -23.31
C TYR A 685 -13.58 0.16 -24.51
N THR A 686 -13.75 0.92 -25.61
CA THR A 686 -13.11 0.63 -26.89
C THR A 686 -12.08 1.71 -27.21
N SER A 687 -10.90 1.29 -27.64
CA SER A 687 -9.86 2.16 -28.16
C SER A 687 -9.39 1.67 -29.52
N VAL A 688 -9.08 2.61 -30.40
CA VAL A 688 -8.44 2.36 -31.69
C VAL A 688 -7.04 2.94 -31.64
N GLY A 689 -6.08 2.28 -32.26
CA GLY A 689 -4.72 2.75 -32.31
C GLY A 689 -4.04 2.42 -33.62
N VAL A 690 -3.02 3.20 -33.91
CA VAL A 690 -2.13 3.01 -35.05
C VAL A 690 -0.69 2.99 -34.54
N SER A 691 0.17 2.25 -35.21
CA SER A 691 1.58 2.13 -34.85
C SER A 691 2.46 2.13 -36.08
N TYR A 692 3.70 2.56 -35.91
CA TYR A 692 4.74 2.41 -36.90
C TYR A 692 5.96 1.79 -36.23
N ARG A 693 6.40 0.64 -36.75
CA ARG A 693 7.53 -0.15 -36.27
C ARG A 693 8.64 -0.10 -37.31
N LEU A 694 9.83 0.32 -36.87
CA LEU A 694 11.02 0.36 -37.70
C LEU A 694 12.14 -0.39 -36.98
N GLU A 695 12.64 -1.45 -37.61
CA GLU A 695 13.71 -2.28 -37.07
C GLU A 695 14.85 -2.40 -38.07
N ARG A 696 16.08 -2.30 -37.57
CA ARG A 696 17.28 -2.77 -38.26
C ARG A 696 17.75 -4.03 -37.55
N TYR A 697 17.83 -5.13 -38.28
CA TYR A 697 18.32 -6.38 -37.72
C TYR A 697 19.41 -7.03 -38.58
N GLU A 698 20.25 -7.85 -37.95
CA GLU A 698 21.29 -8.62 -38.62
C GLU A 698 21.15 -10.09 -38.26
N ILE A 699 21.09 -10.95 -39.28
CA ILE A 699 21.10 -12.40 -39.14
C ILE A 699 22.49 -12.92 -39.51
N TYR A 700 23.12 -13.62 -38.56
CA TYR A 700 24.44 -14.20 -38.71
C TYR A 700 24.51 -15.55 -37.99
N ASP A 701 25.66 -16.23 -38.04
CA ASP A 701 25.85 -17.59 -37.51
C ASP A 701 24.76 -18.56 -38.01
N VAL A 702 24.46 -18.47 -39.31
CA VAL A 702 23.44 -19.28 -40.00
C VAL A 702 24.02 -20.66 -40.34
N ASP A 703 23.31 -21.72 -39.98
CA ASP A 703 23.68 -23.10 -40.28
C ASP A 703 23.78 -23.36 -41.78
N ASP A 704 24.70 -24.25 -42.19
CA ASP A 704 24.97 -24.56 -43.60
C ASP A 704 23.78 -25.22 -44.32
N ASN A 705 22.90 -25.90 -43.57
CA ASN A 705 21.68 -26.55 -44.05
C ASN A 705 20.41 -25.75 -43.73
N ALA A 706 20.51 -24.49 -43.31
CA ALA A 706 19.34 -23.66 -43.01
C ALA A 706 18.43 -23.49 -44.23
N SER A 707 17.12 -23.43 -43.99
CA SER A 707 16.13 -23.28 -45.05
C SER A 707 16.18 -21.90 -45.74
N PRO A 708 15.65 -21.77 -46.98
CA PRO A 708 15.56 -20.47 -47.66
C PRO A 708 14.80 -19.39 -46.87
N TYR A 709 13.89 -19.78 -45.97
CA TYR A 709 13.21 -18.85 -45.06
C TYR A 709 14.15 -18.11 -44.12
N ILE A 710 15.36 -18.64 -43.90
CA ILE A 710 16.41 -18.06 -43.07
C ILE A 710 17.50 -17.47 -43.96
N THR A 711 17.99 -18.22 -44.95
CA THR A 711 19.15 -17.80 -45.75
C THR A 711 18.87 -16.59 -46.64
N ASP A 712 17.63 -16.42 -47.10
CA ASP A 712 17.22 -15.24 -47.89
C ASP A 712 17.38 -13.92 -47.10
N TYR A 713 17.34 -14.01 -45.78
CA TYR A 713 17.44 -12.89 -44.85
C TYR A 713 18.81 -12.84 -44.14
N LYS A 714 19.83 -13.56 -44.61
CA LYS A 714 21.18 -13.50 -44.04
C LYS A 714 21.80 -12.10 -44.22
N GLY A 715 22.42 -11.58 -43.17
CA GLY A 715 23.02 -10.24 -43.15
C GLY A 715 22.09 -9.16 -42.62
N VAL A 716 22.34 -7.91 -43.00
CA VAL A 716 21.62 -6.73 -42.50
C VAL A 716 20.34 -6.48 -43.28
N ASN A 717 19.24 -6.36 -42.55
CA ASN A 717 17.89 -6.24 -43.08
C ASN A 717 17.10 -5.19 -42.29
N TRP A 718 15.93 -4.82 -42.81
CA TRP A 718 15.08 -3.78 -42.25
C TRP A 718 13.61 -4.18 -42.27
N THR A 719 12.95 -4.08 -41.11
CA THR A 719 11.51 -4.19 -40.99
C THR A 719 10.92 -2.78 -40.93
N SER A 720 10.02 -2.43 -41.84
CA SER A 720 9.25 -1.17 -41.80
C SER A 720 7.78 -1.55 -41.88
N ALA A 721 7.05 -1.38 -40.78
CA ALA A 721 5.69 -1.90 -40.66
C ALA A 721 4.71 -0.87 -40.07
N PHE A 722 3.56 -0.71 -40.74
CA PHE A 722 2.44 0.05 -40.22
C PHE A 722 1.44 -0.90 -39.56
N GLY A 723 1.01 -0.57 -38.35
CA GLY A 723 0.05 -1.35 -37.57
C GLY A 723 -1.23 -0.58 -37.27
N ALA A 724 -2.33 -1.31 -37.15
CA ALA A 724 -3.60 -0.81 -36.62
C ALA A 724 -4.14 -1.80 -35.58
N ARG A 725 -4.71 -1.28 -34.50
CA ARG A 725 -5.23 -2.07 -33.38
C ARG A 725 -6.59 -1.53 -32.94
N ILE A 726 -7.51 -2.43 -32.63
CA ILE A 726 -8.74 -2.15 -31.91
C ILE A 726 -8.72 -2.97 -30.63
N THR A 727 -9.00 -2.35 -29.49
CA THR A 727 -9.06 -3.01 -28.19
C THR A 727 -10.35 -2.63 -27.49
N ARG A 728 -11.14 -3.62 -27.08
CA ARG A 728 -12.31 -3.46 -26.23
C ARG A 728 -12.07 -4.20 -24.92
N ASP A 729 -12.13 -3.49 -23.80
CA ASP A 729 -11.89 -4.03 -22.46
C ASP A 729 -13.04 -3.64 -21.53
N THR A 730 -13.82 -4.63 -21.10
CA THR A 730 -14.96 -4.47 -20.20
C THR A 730 -14.72 -5.14 -18.85
N THR A 731 -13.45 -5.43 -18.51
CA THR A 731 -13.10 -6.12 -17.27
C THR A 731 -13.31 -5.24 -16.05
N ASP A 732 -13.64 -5.88 -14.94
CA ASP A 732 -13.87 -5.25 -13.63
C ASP A 732 -12.57 -4.75 -12.98
N ASP A 733 -11.48 -5.49 -13.14
CA ASP A 733 -10.14 -5.12 -12.67
C ASP A 733 -9.09 -5.39 -13.76
N ARG A 734 -8.11 -4.50 -13.89
CA ARG A 734 -7.07 -4.60 -14.94
C ARG A 734 -6.03 -5.69 -14.68
N ASP A 735 -5.74 -6.01 -13.42
CA ASP A 735 -4.74 -7.00 -13.03
C ASP A 735 -5.36 -8.32 -12.61
N ARG A 736 -6.60 -8.32 -12.11
CA ARG A 736 -7.36 -9.51 -11.72
C ARG A 736 -8.78 -9.49 -12.27
N PRO A 737 -8.96 -9.57 -13.60
CA PRO A 737 -10.30 -9.71 -14.15
C PRO A 737 -10.99 -10.93 -13.53
N THR A 738 -12.13 -10.71 -12.89
CA THR A 738 -13.03 -11.80 -12.43
C THR A 738 -14.27 -11.86 -13.30
N ARG A 739 -14.60 -10.77 -13.98
CA ARG A 739 -15.75 -10.62 -14.86
C ARG A 739 -15.41 -9.80 -16.10
N GLY A 740 -16.16 -10.03 -17.16
CA GLY A 740 -16.09 -9.22 -18.38
C GLY A 740 -15.19 -9.85 -19.44
N THR A 741 -14.85 -9.05 -20.47
CA THR A 741 -14.13 -9.55 -21.65
C THR A 741 -13.05 -8.56 -22.09
N ILE A 742 -11.98 -9.11 -22.67
CA ILE A 742 -10.96 -8.37 -23.39
C ILE A 742 -10.94 -8.88 -24.83
N ALA A 743 -11.15 -8.00 -25.79
CA ALA A 743 -11.04 -8.31 -27.21
C ALA A 743 -10.03 -7.38 -27.87
N ARG A 744 -9.01 -7.94 -28.50
CA ARG A 744 -7.96 -7.22 -29.24
C ARG A 744 -7.88 -7.76 -30.66
N ILE A 745 -7.95 -6.87 -31.63
CA ILE A 745 -7.68 -7.19 -33.03
C ILE A 745 -6.59 -6.25 -33.48
N TRP A 746 -5.52 -6.78 -34.06
CA TRP A 746 -4.49 -5.93 -34.67
C TRP A 746 -4.01 -6.52 -36.00
N GLY A 747 -3.65 -5.62 -36.90
CA GLY A 747 -3.01 -5.94 -38.16
C GLY A 747 -1.72 -5.17 -38.32
N GLU A 748 -0.74 -5.76 -38.96
CA GLU A 748 0.52 -5.14 -39.38
C GLU A 748 0.73 -5.34 -40.88
N TRP A 749 1.16 -4.28 -41.55
CA TRP A 749 1.58 -4.30 -42.95
C TRP A 749 3.06 -3.94 -43.00
N GLY A 750 3.92 -4.92 -43.30
CA GLY A 750 5.36 -4.76 -43.45
C GLY A 750 5.79 -4.68 -44.91
N GLY A 751 6.78 -3.85 -45.21
CA GLY A 751 7.42 -3.82 -46.53
C GLY A 751 6.64 -3.10 -47.63
N GLY A 752 6.90 -3.50 -48.88
CA GLY A 752 6.26 -2.94 -50.07
C GLY A 752 6.45 -1.42 -50.18
N GLY A 753 5.33 -0.67 -50.18
CA GLY A 753 5.34 0.80 -50.29
C GLY A 753 5.94 1.54 -49.09
N LEU A 754 6.21 0.85 -47.98
CA LEU A 754 6.83 1.43 -46.77
C LEU A 754 8.37 1.29 -46.75
N GLY A 755 8.95 0.63 -47.75
CA GLY A 755 10.35 0.23 -47.74
C GLY A 755 10.65 -0.92 -46.77
N GLY A 756 11.91 -1.31 -46.65
CA GLY A 756 12.31 -2.48 -45.85
C GLY A 756 12.38 -3.77 -46.66
N THR A 757 13.03 -4.77 -46.09
CA THR A 757 13.27 -6.11 -46.68
C THR A 757 12.11 -7.06 -46.44
N ASP A 758 11.41 -6.88 -45.32
CA ASP A 758 10.40 -7.82 -44.84
C ASP A 758 9.03 -7.49 -45.42
N ASN A 759 8.46 -8.42 -46.17
CA ASN A 759 7.22 -8.19 -46.91
C ASN A 759 6.10 -9.11 -46.41
N PHE A 760 5.19 -8.56 -45.60
CA PHE A 760 4.10 -9.33 -45.02
C PHE A 760 2.88 -8.50 -44.66
N VAL A 761 1.73 -9.15 -44.54
CA VAL A 761 0.53 -8.63 -43.86
C VAL A 761 0.15 -9.62 -42.77
N LYS A 762 0.14 -9.20 -41.51
CA LYS A 762 -0.15 -10.03 -40.34
C LYS A 762 -1.43 -9.55 -39.69
N VAL A 763 -2.32 -10.45 -39.32
CA VAL A 763 -3.57 -10.13 -38.61
C VAL A 763 -3.72 -11.10 -37.45
N VAL A 764 -4.04 -10.58 -36.28
CA VAL A 764 -4.24 -11.37 -35.07
C VAL A 764 -5.48 -10.89 -34.31
N GLY A 765 -6.29 -11.84 -33.87
CA GLY A 765 -7.37 -11.64 -32.91
C GLY A 765 -7.05 -12.36 -31.60
N ASP A 766 -7.24 -11.69 -30.46
CA ASP A 766 -7.09 -12.21 -29.11
C ASP A 766 -8.35 -11.84 -28.32
N TRP A 767 -9.07 -12.85 -27.84
CA TRP A 767 -10.26 -12.71 -27.01
C TRP A 767 -10.06 -13.43 -25.68
N GLN A 768 -10.48 -12.80 -24.59
CA GLN A 768 -10.45 -13.34 -23.24
C GLN A 768 -11.80 -13.05 -22.58
N GLY A 769 -12.35 -14.04 -21.89
CA GLY A 769 -13.60 -13.93 -21.13
C GLY A 769 -13.41 -14.47 -19.72
N PHE A 770 -13.93 -13.71 -18.74
CA PHE A 770 -13.85 -14.02 -17.32
C PHE A 770 -15.27 -14.11 -16.75
N TYR A 771 -15.58 -15.24 -16.11
CA TYR A 771 -16.89 -15.53 -15.56
C TYR A 771 -16.74 -16.08 -14.14
N SER A 772 -17.07 -15.25 -13.15
CA SER A 772 -17.09 -15.67 -11.74
C SER A 772 -18.52 -15.88 -11.28
N PHE A 773 -18.75 -17.00 -10.59
CA PHE A 773 -20.03 -17.31 -9.95
C PHE A 773 -19.97 -17.12 -8.43
N ASN A 774 -18.78 -16.98 -7.85
CA ASN A 774 -18.58 -16.52 -6.48
C ASN A 774 -17.21 -15.81 -6.35
N PRO A 775 -16.89 -15.16 -5.22
CA PRO A 775 -15.66 -14.37 -5.07
C PRO A 775 -14.33 -15.16 -5.11
N THR A 776 -14.38 -16.49 -5.12
CA THR A 776 -13.18 -17.35 -5.08
C THR A 776 -13.01 -18.21 -6.33
N ASN A 777 -14.02 -18.31 -7.19
CA ASN A 777 -14.02 -19.19 -8.35
C ASN A 777 -14.34 -18.42 -9.64
N THR A 778 -13.39 -18.45 -10.58
CA THR A 778 -13.47 -17.75 -11.87
C THR A 778 -13.16 -18.72 -13.00
N ILE A 779 -14.03 -18.80 -14.01
CA ILE A 779 -13.72 -19.44 -15.28
C ILE A 779 -13.07 -18.40 -16.19
N HIS A 780 -11.88 -18.72 -16.71
CA HIS A 780 -11.17 -17.90 -17.70
C HIS A 780 -11.04 -18.68 -19.00
N VAL A 781 -11.53 -18.09 -20.08
CA VAL A 781 -11.42 -18.65 -21.44
C VAL A 781 -10.67 -17.65 -22.30
N ARG A 782 -9.64 -18.10 -23.01
CA ARG A 782 -8.91 -17.30 -23.98
C ARG A 782 -8.90 -17.99 -25.33
N ALA A 783 -9.07 -17.22 -26.40
CA ALA A 783 -8.95 -17.67 -27.78
C ALA A 783 -8.08 -16.68 -28.56
N ARG A 784 -7.09 -17.19 -29.29
CA ARG A 784 -6.19 -16.38 -30.13
C ARG A 784 -6.08 -17.01 -31.52
N LEU A 785 -6.30 -16.20 -32.55
CA LEU A 785 -6.19 -16.60 -33.96
C LEU A 785 -5.23 -15.67 -34.67
N GLY A 786 -4.35 -16.21 -35.52
CA GLY A 786 -3.35 -15.44 -36.25
C GLY A 786 -3.21 -15.90 -37.69
N ALA A 787 -3.00 -14.95 -38.60
CA ALA A 787 -2.69 -15.21 -40.00
C ALA A 787 -1.67 -14.20 -40.53
N VAL A 788 -0.64 -14.68 -41.23
CA VAL A 788 0.34 -13.86 -41.93
C VAL A 788 0.38 -14.23 -43.41
N PHE A 789 0.39 -13.22 -44.27
CA PHE A 789 0.27 -13.35 -45.71
C PHE A 789 1.45 -12.64 -46.37
N GLN A 790 1.94 -13.21 -47.46
CA GLN A 790 2.89 -12.51 -48.33
C GLN A 790 2.16 -11.37 -49.06
N ASN A 791 2.75 -10.17 -49.08
CA ASN A 791 2.21 -9.02 -49.83
C ASN A 791 3.05 -8.65 -51.06
N THR A 792 4.21 -9.28 -51.22
CA THR A 792 5.04 -9.28 -52.44
C THR A 792 5.48 -10.72 -52.73
N GLY A 793 6.35 -10.94 -53.72
CA GLY A 793 6.87 -12.27 -54.04
C GLY A 793 7.94 -12.82 -53.08
N SER A 794 8.32 -12.08 -52.04
CA SER A 794 9.33 -12.49 -51.07
C SER A 794 8.74 -13.39 -49.97
N ARG A 795 9.51 -14.37 -49.48
CA ARG A 795 9.09 -15.24 -48.37
C ARG A 795 8.91 -14.45 -47.09
N ILE A 796 7.99 -14.84 -46.22
CA ILE A 796 7.86 -14.22 -44.88
C ILE A 796 9.03 -14.70 -44.00
N PRO A 797 9.79 -13.80 -43.34
CA PRO A 797 10.85 -14.20 -42.42
C PRO A 797 10.32 -15.06 -41.27
N VAL A 798 11.11 -16.05 -40.82
CA VAL A 798 10.68 -17.01 -39.77
C VAL A 798 10.23 -16.34 -38.46
N PHE A 799 10.89 -15.25 -38.07
CA PHE A 799 10.56 -14.51 -36.84
C PHE A 799 9.29 -13.66 -36.95
N GLU A 800 8.71 -13.51 -38.14
CA GLU A 800 7.38 -12.88 -38.33
C GLU A 800 6.25 -13.91 -38.41
N ARG A 801 6.58 -15.21 -38.47
CA ARG A 801 5.64 -16.33 -38.47
C ARG A 801 5.17 -16.67 -37.05
N PHE A 802 4.25 -17.63 -36.94
CA PHE A 802 3.65 -18.04 -35.67
C PHE A 802 4.25 -19.34 -35.12
N TYR A 803 4.31 -19.41 -33.80
CA TYR A 803 4.80 -20.55 -33.02
C TYR A 803 3.77 -20.86 -31.93
N VAL A 804 3.54 -22.15 -31.67
CA VAL A 804 2.60 -22.65 -30.68
C VAL A 804 3.34 -23.59 -29.74
N GLY A 805 3.15 -23.39 -28.44
CA GLY A 805 3.84 -24.06 -27.33
C GLY A 805 4.27 -23.07 -26.24
N GLY A 806 4.44 -23.58 -25.02
CA GLY A 806 4.85 -22.83 -23.83
C GLY A 806 3.71 -22.12 -23.08
N MET A 807 4.07 -21.48 -21.97
CA MET A 807 3.14 -20.84 -21.00
C MET A 807 2.08 -19.89 -21.57
N ASP A 808 2.37 -19.22 -22.69
CA ASP A 808 1.48 -18.22 -23.29
C ASP A 808 0.52 -18.78 -24.33
N THR A 809 0.70 -20.04 -24.74
CA THR A 809 -0.13 -20.68 -25.76
C THR A 809 -0.62 -22.04 -25.28
N VAL A 810 0.03 -23.15 -25.62
CA VAL A 810 -0.37 -24.50 -25.19
C VAL A 810 0.67 -25.03 -24.22
N ARG A 811 0.37 -24.97 -22.92
CA ARG A 811 1.28 -25.42 -21.85
C ARG A 811 1.60 -26.90 -21.98
N GLY A 812 2.79 -27.32 -21.58
CA GLY A 812 3.23 -28.72 -21.67
C GLY A 812 3.93 -29.09 -22.98
N TYR A 813 3.72 -28.34 -24.07
CA TYR A 813 4.54 -28.40 -25.28
C TYR A 813 5.63 -27.33 -25.22
N SER A 814 6.84 -27.60 -25.72
CA SER A 814 7.86 -26.57 -25.92
C SER A 814 7.40 -25.57 -26.98
N TYR A 815 7.92 -24.34 -26.91
CA TYR A 815 7.61 -23.25 -27.85
C TYR A 815 7.69 -23.62 -29.34
N ARG A 816 8.52 -24.60 -29.72
CA ARG A 816 8.72 -25.03 -31.11
C ARG A 816 8.14 -26.40 -31.46
N ASP A 817 7.73 -27.23 -30.49
CA ASP A 817 7.31 -28.62 -30.73
C ASP A 817 6.05 -28.69 -31.60
N ALA A 818 5.15 -27.71 -31.46
CA ALA A 818 3.95 -27.59 -32.28
C ALA A 818 4.12 -26.55 -33.40
N SER A 819 5.25 -26.59 -34.10
CA SER A 819 5.56 -25.66 -35.20
C SER A 819 5.85 -26.40 -36.52
N PRO A 820 5.32 -25.90 -37.66
CA PRO A 820 5.65 -26.44 -38.97
C PRO A 820 7.15 -26.42 -39.27
N ARG A 821 7.61 -27.47 -39.95
CA ARG A 821 8.99 -27.69 -40.39
C ARG A 821 9.08 -27.70 -41.91
N SER A 822 10.27 -27.44 -42.45
CA SER A 822 10.50 -27.53 -43.88
C SER A 822 10.24 -28.96 -44.37
N THR A 823 9.43 -29.11 -45.42
CA THR A 823 9.15 -30.42 -46.03
C THR A 823 10.27 -30.93 -46.95
N ASP A 824 11.26 -30.09 -47.26
CA ASP A 824 12.39 -30.44 -48.10
C ASP A 824 13.51 -31.08 -47.25
N PRO A 825 13.82 -32.38 -47.45
CA PRO A 825 14.81 -33.09 -46.63
C PRO A 825 16.22 -32.51 -46.69
N ARG A 826 16.52 -31.65 -47.67
CA ARG A 826 17.83 -30.97 -47.79
C ARG A 826 18.10 -29.99 -46.64
N TYR A 827 17.05 -29.56 -45.95
CA TYR A 827 17.14 -28.59 -44.85
C TYR A 827 16.85 -29.23 -43.49
N ASP A 828 17.05 -30.54 -43.35
CA ASP A 828 17.02 -31.27 -42.06
C ASP A 828 15.78 -30.98 -41.18
N ASN A 829 14.60 -30.84 -41.80
CA ASN A 829 13.35 -30.49 -41.11
C ASN A 829 13.48 -29.21 -40.22
N ASP A 830 14.21 -28.21 -40.71
CA ASP A 830 14.39 -26.90 -40.08
C ASP A 830 13.04 -26.26 -39.70
N VAL A 831 12.96 -25.64 -38.52
CA VAL A 831 11.71 -25.12 -37.94
C VAL A 831 11.36 -23.78 -38.58
N ILE A 832 10.37 -23.79 -39.47
CA ILE A 832 9.97 -22.60 -40.24
C ILE A 832 8.80 -21.83 -39.61
N GLY A 833 8.04 -22.44 -38.69
CA GLY A 833 6.85 -21.84 -38.09
C GLY A 833 5.67 -21.71 -39.06
N GLY A 834 4.49 -21.40 -38.54
CA GLY A 834 3.25 -21.36 -39.31
C GLY A 834 2.88 -19.97 -39.81
N ASP A 835 2.20 -19.92 -40.96
CA ASP A 835 1.54 -18.73 -41.45
C ASP A 835 0.11 -18.57 -40.90
N ARG A 836 -0.44 -19.61 -40.26
CA ARG A 836 -1.71 -19.59 -39.53
C ARG A 836 -1.53 -20.24 -38.17
N MET A 837 -2.14 -19.65 -37.14
CA MET A 837 -2.24 -20.28 -35.82
C MET A 837 -3.62 -20.09 -35.21
N GLY A 838 -3.96 -21.00 -34.30
CA GLY A 838 -5.07 -20.83 -33.39
C GLY A 838 -4.80 -21.49 -32.05
N VAL A 839 -5.22 -20.86 -30.97
CA VAL A 839 -5.07 -21.37 -29.59
C VAL A 839 -6.35 -21.07 -28.82
N ALA A 840 -6.79 -22.02 -28.00
CA ALA A 840 -7.77 -21.79 -26.96
C ALA A 840 -7.29 -22.34 -25.62
N ASN A 841 -7.46 -21.56 -24.56
CA ASN A 841 -7.12 -21.91 -23.19
C ASN A 841 -8.38 -21.89 -22.34
N PHE A 842 -8.61 -22.94 -21.57
CA PHE A 842 -9.70 -23.05 -20.62
C PHE A 842 -9.10 -23.22 -19.23
N GLU A 843 -9.41 -22.30 -18.32
CA GLU A 843 -8.85 -22.25 -16.98
C GLU A 843 -9.97 -22.14 -15.94
N TYR A 844 -9.86 -22.93 -14.88
CA TYR A 844 -10.69 -22.80 -13.69
C TYR A 844 -9.85 -22.23 -12.55
N VAL A 845 -10.00 -20.96 -12.23
CA VAL A 845 -9.21 -20.28 -11.20
C VAL A 845 -9.91 -20.39 -9.85
N TRP A 846 -9.38 -21.23 -8.97
CA TRP A 846 -9.85 -21.36 -7.59
C TRP A 846 -8.90 -20.66 -6.61
N THR A 847 -9.30 -19.47 -6.13
CA THR A 847 -8.57 -18.65 -5.16
C THR A 847 -8.90 -19.10 -3.73
N PHE A 848 -8.12 -20.03 -3.20
CA PHE A 848 -8.36 -20.64 -1.88
C PHE A 848 -7.85 -19.80 -0.69
N GLN A 849 -6.95 -18.84 -0.93
CA GLN A 849 -6.53 -17.83 0.07
C GLN A 849 -6.52 -16.45 -0.58
N LYS A 850 -7.65 -15.74 -0.53
CA LYS A 850 -7.85 -14.46 -1.22
C LYS A 850 -6.88 -13.38 -0.75
N ASP A 851 -6.64 -13.29 0.56
CA ASP A 851 -5.78 -12.28 1.18
C ASP A 851 -4.31 -12.44 0.80
N MET A 852 -3.88 -13.69 0.57
CA MET A 852 -2.53 -14.02 0.10
C MET A 852 -2.42 -14.05 -1.44
N GLY A 853 -3.55 -13.93 -2.14
CA GLY A 853 -3.63 -14.07 -3.59
C GLY A 853 -3.14 -15.42 -4.11
N LEU A 854 -3.40 -16.51 -3.38
CA LEU A 854 -3.09 -17.88 -3.83
C LEU A 854 -4.27 -18.49 -4.57
N ALA A 855 -4.01 -19.09 -5.73
CA ALA A 855 -5.01 -19.81 -6.50
C ALA A 855 -4.45 -21.09 -7.14
N ILE A 856 -5.29 -22.11 -7.25
CA ILE A 856 -5.04 -23.32 -8.03
C ILE A 856 -5.84 -23.22 -9.31
N VAL A 857 -5.22 -23.58 -10.43
CA VAL A 857 -5.78 -23.41 -11.77
C VAL A 857 -5.63 -24.70 -12.58
N PRO A 858 -6.61 -25.62 -12.53
CA PRO A 858 -6.71 -26.67 -13.53
C PRO A 858 -6.94 -26.04 -14.89
N PHE A 859 -6.24 -26.52 -15.91
CA PHE A 859 -6.36 -25.99 -17.26
C PHE A 859 -6.43 -27.08 -18.33
N PHE A 860 -7.04 -26.72 -19.45
CA PHE A 860 -7.02 -27.45 -20.71
C PHE A 860 -6.68 -26.48 -21.84
N ASP A 861 -5.63 -26.79 -22.59
CA ASP A 861 -5.15 -25.97 -23.70
C ASP A 861 -5.26 -26.74 -25.01
N ILE A 862 -5.60 -26.05 -26.09
CA ILE A 862 -5.68 -26.62 -27.43
C ILE A 862 -5.14 -25.59 -28.43
N GLY A 863 -4.43 -26.04 -29.45
CA GLY A 863 -3.97 -25.16 -30.50
C GLY A 863 -3.60 -25.88 -31.79
N PHE A 864 -3.43 -25.11 -32.85
CA PHE A 864 -2.93 -25.56 -34.14
C PHE A 864 -1.98 -24.53 -34.71
N ASN A 865 -1.02 -25.01 -35.50
CA ASN A 865 -0.08 -24.17 -36.23
C ASN A 865 0.14 -24.76 -37.62
N TYR A 866 0.04 -23.94 -38.66
CA TYR A 866 -0.05 -24.40 -40.05
C TYR A 866 0.74 -23.49 -40.99
N SER A 867 1.30 -24.06 -42.06
CA SER A 867 2.04 -23.36 -43.13
C SER A 867 1.43 -23.69 -44.51
N SER A 868 1.06 -22.68 -45.31
CA SER A 868 0.50 -22.88 -46.66
C SER A 868 1.54 -23.02 -47.77
N ASP A 869 2.80 -22.69 -47.51
CA ASP A 869 3.85 -22.61 -48.53
C ASP A 869 4.28 -23.99 -49.10
N ASP A 870 3.91 -25.10 -48.46
CA ASP A 870 4.27 -26.48 -48.87
C ASP A 870 3.20 -27.19 -49.72
N GLY A 871 2.29 -26.46 -50.37
CA GLY A 871 1.25 -27.05 -51.22
C GLY A 871 0.18 -27.85 -50.46
N GLN A 872 0.20 -27.80 -49.13
CA GLN A 872 -0.88 -28.29 -48.29
C GLN A 872 -2.09 -27.34 -48.43
N LYS A 873 -3.30 -27.90 -48.41
CA LYS A 873 -4.54 -27.13 -48.25
C LYS A 873 -4.91 -27.17 -46.78
N LEU A 874 -5.40 -26.05 -46.23
CA LEU A 874 -6.06 -26.03 -44.93
C LEU A 874 -7.18 -27.08 -44.92
N LYS A 875 -6.94 -28.22 -44.29
CA LYS A 875 -7.97 -29.15 -43.88
C LYS A 875 -8.26 -28.86 -42.41
N PHE A 876 -9.52 -28.62 -42.07
CA PHE A 876 -9.97 -28.60 -40.67
C PHE A 876 -10.05 -30.05 -40.15
N ASP A 877 -8.91 -30.74 -40.16
CA ASP A 877 -8.76 -32.09 -39.65
C ASP A 877 -8.07 -32.02 -38.28
N PHE A 878 -8.80 -32.45 -37.25
CA PHE A 878 -8.33 -32.45 -35.87
C PHE A 878 -7.22 -33.50 -35.63
N ASP A 879 -7.07 -34.46 -36.54
CA ASP A 879 -6.13 -35.56 -36.37
C ASP A 879 -4.69 -35.21 -36.80
N GLU A 880 -4.48 -34.28 -37.74
CA GLU A 880 -3.14 -34.04 -38.31
C GLU A 880 -2.37 -32.85 -37.70
N ASN A 881 -3.02 -31.72 -37.34
CA ASN A 881 -2.29 -30.47 -37.00
C ASN A 881 -2.69 -29.76 -35.69
N TRP A 882 -3.51 -30.41 -34.87
CA TRP A 882 -3.92 -29.89 -33.56
C TRP A 882 -3.09 -30.53 -32.46
N VAL A 883 -2.70 -29.74 -31.45
CA VAL A 883 -2.09 -30.20 -30.19
C VAL A 883 -2.97 -29.79 -29.03
N TYR A 884 -2.98 -30.58 -27.96
CA TYR A 884 -3.78 -30.28 -26.78
C TYR A 884 -3.15 -30.90 -25.53
N SER A 885 -3.33 -30.21 -24.41
CA SER A 885 -2.75 -30.57 -23.12
C SER A 885 -3.71 -30.28 -21.99
N ALA A 886 -3.48 -30.93 -20.86
CA ALA A 886 -4.16 -30.64 -19.61
C ALA A 886 -3.15 -30.55 -18.47
N GLY A 887 -3.45 -29.78 -17.45
CA GLY A 887 -2.52 -29.61 -16.35
C GLY A 887 -3.06 -28.84 -15.17
N LEU A 888 -2.15 -28.48 -14.28
CA LEU A 888 -2.42 -27.74 -13.06
C LEU A 888 -1.42 -26.59 -12.93
N GLU A 889 -1.91 -25.41 -12.58
CA GLU A 889 -1.09 -24.23 -12.32
C GLU A 889 -1.36 -23.69 -10.91
N LEU A 890 -0.29 -23.37 -10.18
CA LEU A 890 -0.35 -22.62 -8.93
C LEU A 890 -0.03 -21.15 -9.22
N ARG A 891 -0.93 -20.26 -8.81
CA ARG A 891 -0.73 -18.80 -8.85
C ARG A 891 -0.55 -18.27 -7.45
N TRP A 892 0.44 -17.41 -7.25
CA TRP A 892 0.66 -16.72 -5.99
C TRP A 892 1.01 -15.26 -6.24
N ARG A 893 0.18 -14.35 -5.72
CA ARG A 893 0.52 -12.93 -5.64
C ARG A 893 1.43 -12.68 -4.45
N SER A 894 2.73 -12.88 -4.66
CA SER A 894 3.71 -12.56 -3.62
C SER A 894 3.87 -11.02 -3.52
N PRO A 895 4.37 -10.51 -2.38
CA PRO A 895 4.79 -9.10 -2.27
C PRO A 895 5.82 -8.67 -3.32
N MET A 896 6.55 -9.62 -3.91
CA MET A 896 7.59 -9.39 -4.92
C MET A 896 7.07 -9.51 -6.37
N GLY A 897 5.78 -9.82 -6.57
CA GLY A 897 5.14 -9.99 -7.88
C GLY A 897 4.37 -11.31 -8.02
N ASP A 898 3.62 -11.44 -9.11
CA ASP A 898 2.82 -12.63 -9.40
C ASP A 898 3.73 -13.80 -9.80
N LEU A 899 3.61 -14.92 -9.09
CA LEU A 899 4.26 -16.19 -9.37
C LEU A 899 3.23 -17.13 -10.01
N ARG A 900 3.62 -17.76 -11.11
CA ARG A 900 2.86 -18.82 -11.79
C ARG A 900 3.76 -20.03 -11.92
N ILE A 901 3.27 -21.19 -11.50
CA ILE A 901 3.97 -22.48 -11.66
C ILE A 901 2.98 -23.42 -12.34
N ALA A 902 3.21 -23.74 -13.60
CA ALA A 902 2.35 -24.59 -14.40
C ALA A 902 3.01 -25.94 -14.68
N TYR A 903 2.29 -27.04 -14.46
CA TYR A 903 2.67 -28.36 -14.92
C TYR A 903 1.67 -28.85 -15.96
N GLY A 904 2.10 -28.93 -17.22
CA GLY A 904 1.26 -29.34 -18.36
C GLY A 904 1.64 -30.72 -18.89
N ILE A 905 0.63 -31.53 -19.22
CA ILE A 905 0.78 -32.87 -19.77
C ILE A 905 0.26 -32.87 -21.22
N PRO A 906 1.14 -33.04 -22.23
CA PRO A 906 0.76 -33.27 -23.61
C PRO A 906 -0.13 -34.51 -23.78
N LEU A 907 -1.29 -34.34 -24.38
CA LEU A 907 -2.25 -35.42 -24.61
C LEU A 907 -2.15 -35.99 -26.03
N LYS A 908 -1.54 -35.24 -26.96
CA LYS A 908 -1.24 -35.69 -28.33
C LYS A 908 0.27 -35.59 -28.60
N LYS A 909 0.74 -36.39 -29.56
CA LYS A 909 2.10 -36.25 -30.09
C LYS A 909 2.29 -34.87 -30.73
N ASP A 910 3.52 -34.37 -30.69
CA ASP A 910 3.92 -33.14 -31.36
C ASP A 910 4.06 -33.34 -32.88
N PHE A 911 4.58 -32.32 -33.58
CA PHE A 911 4.78 -32.37 -35.02
C PHE A 911 5.98 -33.26 -35.44
N ASP A 912 6.81 -33.71 -34.49
CA ASP A 912 7.88 -34.70 -34.71
C ASP A 912 7.38 -36.14 -34.51
N GLY A 913 6.13 -36.31 -34.10
CA GLY A 913 5.54 -37.61 -33.80
C GLY A 913 5.99 -38.19 -32.46
N GLU A 914 6.64 -37.38 -31.62
CA GLU A 914 7.07 -37.72 -30.28
C GLU A 914 6.00 -37.36 -29.26
N ARG A 915 5.90 -38.16 -28.18
CA ARG A 915 5.00 -37.84 -27.07
C ARG A 915 5.83 -37.26 -25.95
N GLU A 916 5.82 -35.94 -25.91
CA GLU A 916 6.44 -35.15 -24.86
C GLU A 916 6.02 -35.59 -23.45
N THR A 917 6.99 -35.69 -22.53
CA THR A 917 6.70 -35.92 -21.11
C THR A 917 6.11 -34.66 -20.48
N GLY A 918 5.37 -34.78 -19.38
CA GLY A 918 4.82 -33.60 -18.69
C GLY A 918 5.91 -32.59 -18.32
N ARG A 919 5.65 -31.30 -18.53
CA ARG A 919 6.63 -30.22 -18.38
C ARG A 919 6.21 -29.23 -17.29
N LEU A 920 7.19 -28.81 -16.49
CA LEU A 920 7.05 -27.74 -15.51
C LEU A 920 7.59 -26.43 -16.10
N GLU A 921 6.77 -25.39 -16.11
CA GLU A 921 7.14 -24.03 -16.46
C GLU A 921 6.80 -23.10 -15.29
N PHE A 922 7.61 -22.07 -15.04
CA PHE A 922 7.29 -21.10 -14.00
C PHE A 922 7.72 -19.69 -14.37
N SER A 923 7.01 -18.70 -13.84
CA SER A 923 7.33 -17.30 -14.02
C SER A 923 7.03 -16.52 -12.76
N MET A 924 7.94 -15.65 -12.32
CA MET A 924 7.75 -14.78 -11.17
C MET A 924 7.96 -13.31 -11.56
N GLY A 925 7.04 -12.43 -11.17
CA GLY A 925 7.08 -11.00 -11.48
C GLY A 925 6.36 -10.67 -12.79
N GLN A 926 6.71 -9.55 -13.42
CA GLN A 926 6.23 -9.22 -14.77
C GLN A 926 6.98 -10.06 -15.82
N PHE A 927 6.67 -11.35 -15.87
CA PHE A 927 6.96 -12.18 -17.02
C PHE A 927 5.66 -12.32 -17.81
N PHE A 928 5.74 -11.98 -19.10
CA PHE A 928 4.69 -11.99 -20.12
C PHE A 928 3.73 -10.80 -20.15
#